data_AF-A0A662VX63-F1
#
_entry.id   AF-A0A662VX63-F1
#
_cell.length_a   1.000
_cell.length_b   1.000
_cell.length_c   1.000
_cell.angle_alpha   90.00
_cell.angle_beta   90.00
_cell.angle_gamma   90.00
#
_symmetry.space_group_name_H-M   'P 1'
#
loop_
_entity.id
_entity.type
_entity.pdbx_description
1 polymer ?
#
loop_
_entity_poly.entity_id
_entity_poly.type
_entity_poly.pdbx_seq_one_letter_code
_entity_poly.pdbx_strand_id
1 'polypeptide(L)'
;MRKLGLLILLTSVILITGCISSEDQKADEFQEQKKGESSELDVDKLIAQMDSDTVEFDFEEIKTFDLDNDGSDDRYVFTFKTDEVTKGLFLEKKIEYEKQNDGLFQGEIVLRFDNTGYDGGYLYIENIPKEFASNVDDLEFSVTPTEILEADPKVSWKINAKNSEIHIKSAEKRAQTEVRKTLEEIVIEEAMKECEKLEGREGVLCLLEIVRQYRHNEMMREEIYNTSGNSLLLNSVLRAVLEQDLMYCSIKLPEAELSLCRELVLITLIKDCKEKSRHLTDDERDLCISLVAIDKKNVSLCEKVKDISTKNACLGAIADVTNNVEICEKIEVTYETYTSTTGERVRPEDGYVYTYARDACFYNYALRNDDITACEKIIGDVKDVCFLIFAVTKDDASICEKIDDETSKLMCFAGVEHDKKYCEEIDEYVYKIICLATVTQDKDYCKELIGEARWSCCDKLTDEKSKEECLELRDEEESVQEVEEESEQELIAEGELVDCEALYDECLKGCKAIAKEAKKLGWKAAIVFDCREGLCSNARDSKYCEIAGYAECVEPLIKKYHSCLRDCIAEYNKTDSVEEKQELRNWCNSECYCDYYAEIYGVCKLEACSKYCKQKGYTEFNWKKGDEVCRGKERKVYWSKCECSK
;
A
#
# COMPACT_ATOMS: atom_id res chain seq x y z
N MET A 1 42.71 9.61 -7.46
CA MET A 1 41.95 9.01 -6.34
C MET A 1 40.63 8.39 -6.78
N ARG A 2 39.83 9.00 -7.68
CA ARG A 2 38.63 8.35 -8.28
C ARG A 2 38.90 7.01 -9.01
N LYS A 3 39.99 6.91 -9.80
CA LYS A 3 40.42 5.63 -10.44
C LYS A 3 41.06 4.61 -9.49
N LEU A 4 41.38 4.98 -8.24
CA LEU A 4 41.96 4.09 -7.24
C LEU A 4 40.90 3.43 -6.36
N GLY A 5 39.71 4.04 -6.22
CA GLY A 5 38.55 3.44 -5.55
C GLY A 5 37.96 2.26 -6.34
N LEU A 6 37.96 2.32 -7.68
CA LEU A 6 37.48 1.24 -8.55
C LEU A 6 38.38 0.00 -8.51
N LEU A 7 39.69 0.17 -8.25
CA LEU A 7 40.66 -0.94 -8.18
C LEU A 7 40.58 -1.72 -6.85
N ILE A 8 40.09 -1.07 -5.79
CA ILE A 8 39.91 -1.71 -4.46
C ILE A 8 38.62 -2.56 -4.45
N LEU A 9 37.57 -2.15 -5.16
CA LEU A 9 36.34 -2.96 -5.31
C LEU A 9 36.54 -4.23 -6.16
N LEU A 10 37.36 -4.16 -7.22
CA LEU A 10 37.65 -5.31 -8.09
C LEU A 10 38.54 -6.39 -7.45
N THR A 11 39.32 -6.06 -6.40
CA THR A 11 40.18 -7.05 -5.73
C THR A 11 39.43 -7.88 -4.67
N SER A 12 38.33 -7.35 -4.11
CA SER A 12 37.42 -8.10 -3.23
C SER A 12 36.58 -9.17 -3.96
N VAL A 13 36.30 -8.97 -5.26
CA VAL A 13 35.52 -9.92 -6.08
C VAL A 13 36.36 -11.13 -6.53
N ILE A 14 37.68 -10.99 -6.63
CA ILE A 14 38.59 -12.07 -7.10
C ILE A 14 38.95 -13.06 -5.98
N LEU A 15 38.73 -12.73 -4.71
CA LEU A 15 39.04 -13.63 -3.58
C LEU A 15 37.86 -14.54 -3.15
N ILE A 16 36.67 -14.38 -3.74
CA ILE A 16 35.48 -15.19 -3.38
C ILE A 16 35.21 -16.33 -4.40
N THR A 17 35.85 -16.32 -5.57
CA THR A 17 35.71 -17.38 -6.61
C THR A 17 36.62 -18.60 -6.40
N GLY A 18 37.07 -18.84 -5.16
CA GLY A 18 38.02 -19.90 -4.84
C GLY A 18 37.52 -20.95 -3.86
N CYS A 19 36.23 -21.36 -3.88
CA CYS A 19 35.76 -22.48 -3.05
C CYS A 19 34.37 -23.04 -3.45
N ILE A 20 34.09 -23.35 -4.71
CA ILE A 20 33.01 -24.31 -5.05
C ILE A 20 33.48 -25.17 -6.22
N SER A 21 33.95 -26.38 -5.90
CA SER A 21 34.13 -27.45 -6.87
C SER A 21 33.32 -28.66 -6.42
N SER A 22 32.63 -29.25 -7.40
CA SER A 22 31.95 -30.55 -7.43
C SER A 22 30.60 -30.67 -6.74
N GLU A 23 29.52 -30.41 -7.50
CA GLU A 23 28.35 -31.31 -7.57
C GLU A 23 27.46 -30.96 -8.79
N ASP A 24 28.01 -31.17 -10.00
CA ASP A 24 27.22 -31.21 -11.25
C ASP A 24 27.13 -32.68 -11.70
N GLN A 25 25.99 -33.31 -11.42
CA GLN A 25 25.41 -34.43 -12.18
C GLN A 25 24.10 -34.87 -11.52
N LYS A 26 22.96 -34.28 -11.90
CA LYS A 26 21.59 -34.87 -11.85
C LYS A 26 20.50 -33.91 -12.32
N ALA A 27 20.62 -33.36 -13.52
CA ALA A 27 19.54 -32.65 -14.18
C ALA A 27 19.43 -33.15 -15.63
N ASP A 28 18.87 -34.35 -15.83
CA ASP A 28 18.53 -34.85 -17.18
C ASP A 28 17.54 -36.04 -17.16
N GLU A 29 16.65 -36.13 -16.16
CA GLU A 29 15.66 -37.21 -16.10
C GLU A 29 14.28 -36.70 -15.67
N PHE A 30 13.73 -35.74 -16.44
CA PHE A 30 12.30 -35.37 -16.31
C PHE A 30 11.69 -34.86 -17.63
N GLN A 31 11.84 -35.63 -18.72
CA GLN A 31 10.99 -35.45 -19.90
C GLN A 31 10.65 -36.79 -20.55
N GLU A 32 9.74 -37.56 -19.94
CA GLU A 32 8.82 -38.41 -20.70
C GLU A 32 7.61 -38.82 -19.85
N GLN A 33 6.55 -38.01 -19.85
CA GLN A 33 5.21 -38.55 -19.61
C GLN A 33 4.17 -37.88 -20.52
N LYS A 34 3.54 -38.76 -21.31
CA LYS A 34 2.61 -38.48 -22.40
C LYS A 34 1.23 -38.04 -21.90
N LYS A 35 0.64 -37.15 -22.71
CA LYS A 35 -0.78 -37.05 -23.09
C LYS A 35 -1.70 -38.12 -22.49
N GLY A 36 -2.57 -37.69 -21.59
CA GLY A 36 -3.76 -38.43 -21.16
C GLY A 36 -4.46 -37.68 -20.02
N GLU A 37 -5.67 -37.19 -20.30
CA GLU A 37 -6.62 -36.56 -19.37
C GLU A 37 -6.22 -35.21 -18.76
N SER A 38 -6.95 -34.17 -19.19
CA SER A 38 -7.10 -32.90 -18.46
C SER A 38 -7.83 -33.19 -17.15
N SER A 39 -7.15 -33.81 -16.19
CA SER A 39 -7.62 -33.80 -14.80
C SER A 39 -7.51 -32.36 -14.31
N GLU A 40 -8.62 -31.86 -13.79
CA GLU A 40 -8.68 -30.64 -13.00
C GLU A 40 -7.47 -30.61 -12.06
N LEU A 41 -6.65 -29.57 -12.16
CA LEU A 41 -5.49 -29.43 -11.30
C LEU A 41 -6.02 -29.36 -9.86
N ASP A 42 -5.75 -30.42 -9.12
CA ASP A 42 -6.08 -30.54 -7.72
C ASP A 42 -5.13 -29.61 -6.95
N VAL A 43 -5.51 -28.33 -6.85
CA VAL A 43 -4.77 -27.29 -6.13
C VAL A 43 -4.47 -27.75 -4.71
N ASP A 44 -5.38 -28.54 -4.10
CA ASP A 44 -5.20 -29.13 -2.78
C ASP A 44 -4.03 -30.13 -2.74
N LYS A 45 -3.74 -30.88 -3.82
CA LYS A 45 -2.56 -31.75 -3.89
C LYS A 45 -1.24 -30.98 -4.02
N LEU A 46 -1.24 -29.84 -4.73
CA LEU A 46 -0.05 -28.99 -4.80
C LEU A 46 0.21 -28.32 -3.44
N ILE A 47 -0.85 -27.85 -2.79
CA ILE A 47 -0.81 -27.27 -1.45
C ILE A 47 -0.27 -28.28 -0.43
N ALA A 48 -0.74 -29.53 -0.46
CA ALA A 48 -0.32 -30.59 0.47
C ALA A 48 1.16 -31.03 0.32
N GLN A 49 1.81 -30.73 -0.80
CA GLN A 49 3.23 -31.03 -1.00
C GLN A 49 4.17 -30.03 -0.32
N MET A 50 3.64 -28.95 0.25
CA MET A 50 4.41 -27.84 0.81
C MET A 50 4.52 -27.88 2.34
N ASP A 51 4.34 -29.05 2.96
CA ASP A 51 4.12 -29.20 4.41
C ASP A 51 5.39 -29.52 5.24
N SER A 52 6.60 -29.54 4.68
CA SER A 52 7.77 -30.07 5.43
C SER A 52 8.48 -29.10 6.38
N ASP A 53 8.29 -27.77 6.29
CA ASP A 53 9.20 -26.81 6.96
C ASP A 53 8.51 -25.60 7.62
N THR A 54 7.20 -25.65 7.87
CA THR A 54 6.51 -24.53 8.53
C THR A 54 6.69 -24.59 10.05
N VAL A 55 7.34 -23.57 10.62
CA VAL A 55 7.23 -23.28 12.05
C VAL A 55 5.78 -22.89 12.32
N GLU A 56 5.09 -23.70 13.12
CA GLU A 56 3.76 -23.40 13.64
C GLU A 56 3.93 -22.59 14.92
N PHE A 57 3.48 -21.34 14.89
CA PHE A 57 3.27 -20.55 16.10
C PHE A 57 1.85 -20.84 16.55
N ASP A 58 1.74 -21.56 17.68
CA ASP A 58 0.45 -21.87 18.29
C ASP A 58 -0.02 -20.63 19.06
N PHE A 59 -0.65 -19.70 18.33
CA PHE A 59 -1.38 -18.59 18.94
C PHE A 59 -2.70 -19.14 19.46
N GLU A 60 -2.96 -18.97 20.75
CA GLU A 60 -4.21 -19.48 21.32
C GLU A 60 -5.42 -18.81 20.64
N GLU A 61 -6.39 -19.61 20.23
CA GLU A 61 -7.61 -19.08 19.60
C GLU A 61 -8.58 -18.51 20.66
N ILE A 62 -9.24 -17.39 20.33
CA ILE A 62 -10.37 -16.89 21.10
C ILE A 62 -11.51 -17.89 20.97
N LYS A 63 -11.86 -18.55 22.08
CA LYS A 63 -12.97 -19.49 22.14
C LYS A 63 -14.27 -18.74 22.33
N THR A 64 -15.25 -18.99 21.48
CA THR A 64 -16.61 -18.46 21.62
C THR A 64 -17.58 -19.55 22.06
N PHE A 65 -18.61 -19.16 22.80
CA PHE A 65 -19.63 -20.07 23.30
C PHE A 65 -21.01 -19.45 23.10
N ASP A 66 -21.87 -20.11 22.35
CA ASP A 66 -23.32 -19.87 22.27
C ASP A 66 -23.99 -20.77 23.32
N LEU A 67 -24.31 -20.19 24.49
CA LEU A 67 -24.78 -20.94 25.66
C LEU A 67 -26.28 -21.20 25.58
N ASP A 68 -27.04 -20.37 24.87
CA ASP A 68 -28.48 -20.50 24.72
C ASP A 68 -28.95 -21.04 23.34
N ASN A 69 -28.02 -21.25 22.40
CA ASN A 69 -28.23 -21.70 21.01
C ASN A 69 -29.08 -20.73 20.17
N ASP A 70 -28.99 -19.42 20.42
CA ASP A 70 -29.67 -18.39 19.63
C ASP A 70 -28.92 -18.03 18.32
N GLY A 71 -27.71 -18.57 18.12
CA GLY A 71 -26.83 -18.30 16.99
C GLY A 71 -25.93 -17.09 17.18
N SER A 72 -25.93 -16.45 18.35
CA SER A 72 -24.98 -15.44 18.80
C SER A 72 -24.07 -16.02 19.89
N ASP A 73 -22.81 -15.62 19.88
CA ASP A 73 -21.91 -15.94 20.99
C ASP A 73 -22.34 -15.20 22.26
N ASP A 74 -22.44 -15.91 23.39
CA ASP A 74 -22.75 -15.38 24.73
C ASP A 74 -21.51 -15.21 25.61
N ARG A 75 -20.42 -15.91 25.27
CA ARG A 75 -19.18 -15.84 26.03
C ARG A 75 -17.96 -15.93 25.12
N TYR A 76 -16.97 -15.10 25.41
CA TYR A 76 -15.66 -15.12 24.78
C TYR A 76 -14.62 -15.47 25.83
N VAL A 77 -13.65 -16.31 25.47
CA VAL A 77 -12.58 -16.74 26.35
C VAL A 77 -11.28 -16.74 25.57
N PHE A 78 -10.30 -16.00 26.06
CA PHE A 78 -8.92 -16.12 25.66
C PHE A 78 -8.11 -16.65 26.85
N THR A 79 -7.36 -17.71 26.64
CA THR A 79 -6.44 -18.26 27.64
C THR A 79 -5.02 -17.92 27.16
N PHE A 80 -4.16 -17.59 28.10
CA PHE A 80 -2.75 -17.36 27.83
C PHE A 80 -1.99 -18.63 28.13
N LYS A 81 -0.87 -18.81 27.44
CA LYS A 81 0.04 -19.91 27.70
C LYS A 81 0.47 -19.85 29.17
N THR A 82 0.50 -21.00 29.82
CA THR A 82 0.95 -21.06 31.22
C THR A 82 2.42 -20.68 31.33
N ASP A 83 2.69 -19.65 32.11
CA ASP A 83 4.03 -19.08 32.29
C ASP A 83 4.64 -19.47 33.62
N GLU A 84 5.89 -19.92 33.62
CA GLU A 84 6.69 -20.10 34.84
C GLU A 84 7.27 -18.75 35.28
N VAL A 85 6.48 -17.96 36.02
CA VAL A 85 6.87 -16.61 36.47
C VAL A 85 8.09 -16.63 37.40
N THR A 86 8.26 -17.71 38.16
CA THR A 86 9.49 -18.02 38.90
C THR A 86 9.58 -19.51 39.15
N LYS A 87 10.74 -20.02 39.56
CA LYS A 87 11.00 -21.45 39.67
C LYS A 87 9.97 -22.17 40.54
N GLY A 88 9.14 -23.01 39.93
CA GLY A 88 8.09 -23.79 40.59
C GLY A 88 6.79 -23.01 40.90
N LEU A 89 6.63 -21.80 40.36
CA LEU A 89 5.40 -21.02 40.39
C LEU A 89 4.93 -20.74 38.96
N PHE A 90 3.77 -21.27 38.62
CA PHE A 90 3.16 -21.15 37.30
C PHE A 90 1.95 -20.24 37.36
N LEU A 91 1.74 -19.44 36.31
CA LEU A 91 0.61 -18.56 36.13
C LEU A 91 -0.21 -19.01 34.92
N GLU A 92 -1.48 -19.32 35.14
CA GLU A 92 -2.49 -19.41 34.09
C GLU A 92 -3.29 -18.11 34.11
N LYS A 93 -3.20 -17.34 33.02
CA LYS A 93 -3.96 -16.11 32.83
C LYS A 93 -5.07 -16.36 31.81
N LYS A 94 -6.25 -15.82 32.07
CA LYS A 94 -7.43 -15.95 31.22
C LYS A 94 -8.20 -14.65 31.19
N ILE A 95 -8.70 -14.25 30.04
CA ILE A 95 -9.61 -13.12 29.88
C ILE A 95 -10.91 -13.66 29.33
N GLU A 96 -12.01 -13.33 29.99
CA GLU A 96 -13.34 -13.76 29.63
C GLU A 96 -14.27 -12.57 29.50
N TYR A 97 -15.22 -12.66 28.57
CA TYR A 97 -16.35 -11.73 28.48
C TYR A 97 -17.63 -12.52 28.45
N GLU A 98 -18.57 -12.20 29.32
CA GLU A 98 -19.87 -12.90 29.42
C GLU A 98 -21.03 -11.92 29.22
N LYS A 99 -21.97 -12.30 28.35
CA LYS A 99 -23.18 -11.53 28.03
C LYS A 99 -24.07 -11.41 29.27
N GLN A 100 -24.43 -10.19 29.59
CA GLN A 100 -25.29 -9.85 30.72
C GLN A 100 -26.75 -9.74 30.24
N ASN A 101 -27.67 -9.64 31.20
CA ASN A 101 -29.11 -9.54 30.92
C ASN A 101 -29.50 -8.32 30.05
N ASP A 102 -28.66 -7.29 29.96
CA ASP A 102 -28.85 -6.12 29.11
C ASP A 102 -28.31 -6.30 27.68
N GLY A 103 -27.77 -7.48 27.37
CA GLY A 103 -27.18 -7.81 26.07
C GLY A 103 -25.76 -7.28 25.87
N LEU A 104 -25.20 -6.57 26.85
CA LEU A 104 -23.80 -6.15 26.84
C LEU A 104 -22.93 -7.17 27.55
N PHE A 105 -21.63 -7.16 27.24
CA PHE A 105 -20.67 -8.10 27.79
C PHE A 105 -19.87 -7.45 28.91
N GLN A 106 -19.68 -8.19 30.00
CA GLN A 106 -18.81 -7.78 31.11
C GLN A 106 -17.53 -8.60 31.09
N GLY A 107 -16.38 -7.93 31.17
CA GLY A 107 -15.07 -8.57 31.15
C GLY A 107 -14.60 -9.05 32.53
N GLU A 108 -13.86 -10.16 32.57
CA GLU A 108 -13.22 -10.73 33.75
C GLU A 108 -11.82 -11.28 33.37
N ILE A 109 -10.77 -10.82 34.06
CA ILE A 109 -9.44 -11.43 34.03
C ILE A 109 -9.32 -12.40 35.21
N VAL A 110 -8.94 -13.65 34.93
CA VAL A 110 -8.70 -14.68 35.93
C VAL A 110 -7.21 -15.02 35.93
N LEU A 111 -6.57 -14.86 37.08
CA LEU A 111 -5.17 -15.19 37.33
C LEU A 111 -5.11 -16.37 38.31
N ARG A 112 -4.66 -17.54 37.85
CA ARG A 112 -4.50 -18.73 38.68
C ARG A 112 -3.03 -19.05 38.86
N PHE A 113 -2.61 -19.10 40.13
CA PHE A 113 -1.25 -19.45 40.50
C PHE A 113 -1.17 -20.89 40.98
N ASP A 114 -0.40 -21.73 40.29
CA ASP A 114 -0.06 -23.08 40.74
C ASP A 114 1.37 -23.12 41.28
N ASN A 115 1.50 -23.55 42.54
CA ASN A 115 2.78 -23.58 43.24
C ASN A 115 3.18 -25.03 43.53
N THR A 116 4.19 -25.48 42.81
CA THR A 116 4.71 -26.85 42.85
C THR A 116 5.93 -27.00 43.75
N GLY A 117 6.44 -25.93 44.37
CA GLY A 117 7.62 -26.02 45.22
C GLY A 117 8.29 -24.71 45.66
N TYR A 118 7.68 -23.55 45.42
CA TYR A 118 8.17 -22.25 45.88
C TYR A 118 7.62 -21.91 47.27
N ASP A 119 8.48 -21.81 48.28
CA ASP A 119 8.09 -21.52 49.68
C ASP A 119 8.19 -20.03 50.04
N GLY A 120 8.65 -19.19 49.12
CA GLY A 120 8.72 -17.73 49.28
C GLY A 120 7.40 -17.01 49.05
N GLY A 121 7.33 -15.75 49.49
CA GLY A 121 6.38 -14.79 48.95
C GLY A 121 6.88 -14.28 47.59
N TYR A 122 5.98 -14.09 46.63
CA TYR A 122 6.29 -13.52 45.31
C TYR A 122 5.49 -12.24 45.10
N LEU A 123 6.14 -11.18 44.61
CA LEU A 123 5.45 -9.96 44.23
C LEU A 123 5.10 -10.08 42.74
N TYR A 124 3.84 -10.32 42.44
CA TYR A 124 3.32 -10.34 41.08
C TYR A 124 2.85 -8.93 40.70
N ILE A 125 3.13 -8.50 39.46
CA ILE A 125 2.67 -7.23 38.90
C ILE A 125 1.88 -7.56 37.64
N GLU A 126 0.64 -7.07 37.55
CA GLU A 126 -0.20 -7.17 36.36
C GLU A 126 -0.30 -5.79 35.70
N ASN A 127 -0.11 -5.76 34.39
CA ASN A 127 -0.51 -4.62 33.55
C ASN A 127 -1.86 -4.97 32.92
N ILE A 128 -2.92 -4.30 33.35
CA ILE A 128 -4.27 -4.54 32.85
C ILE A 128 -4.43 -3.73 31.56
N PRO A 129 -4.84 -4.33 30.43
CA PRO A 129 -5.03 -3.62 29.17
C PRO A 129 -6.00 -2.44 29.33
N LYS A 130 -5.71 -1.31 28.68
CA LYS A 130 -6.57 -0.10 28.75
C LYS A 130 -7.93 -0.35 28.10
N GLU A 131 -7.93 -1.25 27.14
CA GLU A 131 -9.08 -1.76 26.41
C GLU A 131 -9.95 -2.62 27.33
N PHE A 132 -9.42 -3.12 28.46
CA PHE A 132 -10.20 -3.84 29.46
C PHE A 132 -10.85 -2.90 30.48
N ALA A 133 -10.10 -1.89 30.93
CA ALA A 133 -10.60 -0.81 31.79
C ALA A 133 -9.74 0.45 31.64
N SER A 134 -10.39 1.60 31.53
CA SER A 134 -9.69 2.89 31.39
C SER A 134 -9.00 3.34 32.69
N ASN A 135 -9.52 2.95 33.85
CA ASN A 135 -8.93 3.25 35.16
C ASN A 135 -9.03 2.05 36.12
N VAL A 136 -8.15 1.99 37.12
CA VAL A 136 -8.21 1.01 38.20
C VAL A 136 -9.49 1.10 39.05
N ASP A 137 -10.12 2.28 39.12
CA ASP A 137 -11.38 2.50 39.83
C ASP A 137 -12.57 1.83 39.13
N ASP A 138 -12.43 1.48 37.85
CA ASP A 138 -13.43 0.75 37.07
C ASP A 138 -13.27 -0.78 37.21
N LEU A 139 -12.46 -1.24 38.17
CA LEU A 139 -12.17 -2.65 38.40
C LEU A 139 -12.66 -3.13 39.77
N GLU A 140 -13.28 -4.31 39.78
CA GLU A 140 -13.63 -5.05 40.99
C GLU A 140 -12.67 -6.24 41.17
N PHE A 141 -11.93 -6.25 42.28
CA PHE A 141 -10.96 -7.30 42.59
C PHE A 141 -11.51 -8.31 43.61
N SER A 142 -11.43 -9.61 43.32
CA SER A 142 -11.73 -10.64 44.34
C SER A 142 -10.72 -10.66 45.49
N VAL A 143 -9.48 -10.22 45.20
CA VAL A 143 -8.40 -10.04 46.17
C VAL A 143 -7.82 -8.65 45.97
N THR A 144 -7.96 -7.78 46.97
CA THR A 144 -7.45 -6.41 46.90
C THR A 144 -5.94 -6.40 46.60
N PRO A 145 -5.49 -5.60 45.60
CA PRO A 145 -4.07 -5.41 45.32
C PRO A 145 -3.29 -4.97 46.57
N THR A 146 -2.04 -5.41 46.64
CA THR A 146 -1.09 -4.90 47.65
C THR A 146 -0.76 -3.43 47.42
N GLU A 147 -0.58 -3.06 46.15
CA GLU A 147 -0.27 -1.69 45.74
C GLU A 147 -0.81 -1.44 44.33
N ILE A 148 -1.40 -0.26 44.12
CA ILE A 148 -1.72 0.29 42.80
C ILE A 148 -0.52 1.13 42.39
N LEU A 149 0.20 0.68 41.35
CA LEU A 149 1.47 1.28 40.92
C LEU A 149 1.22 2.48 40.00
N GLU A 150 0.28 2.35 39.06
CA GLU A 150 -0.08 3.39 38.08
C GLU A 150 -1.60 3.41 37.88
N ALA A 151 -2.17 4.59 37.60
CA ALA A 151 -3.62 4.76 37.38
C ALA A 151 -4.10 4.13 36.06
N ASP A 152 -3.21 4.08 35.07
CA ASP A 152 -3.32 3.22 33.88
C ASP A 152 -3.02 1.80 34.34
N PRO A 153 -4.04 0.92 34.42
CA PRO A 153 -4.20 0.05 35.58
C PRO A 153 -3.05 -0.95 35.73
N LYS A 154 -2.12 -0.61 36.61
CA LYS A 154 -0.97 -1.44 36.95
C LYS A 154 -0.98 -1.71 38.44
N VAL A 155 -1.12 -2.98 38.78
CA VAL A 155 -1.41 -3.41 40.16
C VAL A 155 -0.50 -4.55 40.55
N SER A 156 -0.22 -4.67 41.85
CA SER A 156 0.65 -5.71 42.37
C SER A 156 0.04 -6.49 43.53
N TRP A 157 0.42 -7.76 43.66
CA TRP A 157 0.01 -8.63 44.77
C TRP A 157 1.20 -9.36 45.36
N LYS A 158 1.25 -9.44 46.69
CA LYS A 158 2.12 -10.38 47.41
C LYS A 158 1.44 -11.74 47.50
N ILE A 159 1.83 -12.65 46.61
CA ILE A 159 1.34 -14.02 46.54
C ILE A 159 2.14 -14.87 47.52
N ASN A 160 1.46 -15.46 48.52
CA ASN A 160 2.04 -16.39 49.49
C ASN A 160 1.39 -17.78 49.28
N ALA A 161 2.19 -18.79 49.01
CA ALA A 161 1.77 -20.08 48.47
C ALA A 161 0.65 -20.84 49.24
N LYS A 162 -0.53 -20.97 48.59
CA LYS A 162 -1.21 -22.22 48.19
C LYS A 162 -2.47 -21.84 47.39
N ASN A 163 -2.48 -22.14 46.09
CA ASN A 163 -3.59 -21.99 45.14
C ASN A 163 -4.42 -20.71 45.33
N SER A 164 -3.84 -19.58 44.93
CA SER A 164 -4.57 -18.32 44.85
C SER A 164 -5.13 -18.14 43.43
N GLU A 165 -6.43 -17.87 43.36
CA GLU A 165 -7.12 -17.44 42.15
C GLU A 165 -7.58 -15.99 42.38
N ILE A 166 -7.19 -15.10 41.47
CA ILE A 166 -7.53 -13.67 41.53
C ILE A 166 -8.44 -13.40 40.33
N HIS A 167 -9.59 -12.79 40.61
CA HIS A 167 -10.56 -12.37 39.62
C HIS A 167 -10.57 -10.85 39.58
N ILE A 168 -10.50 -10.29 38.39
CA ILE A 168 -10.51 -8.85 38.13
C ILE A 168 -11.65 -8.59 37.16
N LYS A 169 -12.75 -8.04 37.64
CA LYS A 169 -13.93 -7.75 36.83
C LYS A 169 -13.94 -6.30 36.39
N SER A 170 -14.22 -6.05 35.12
CA SER A 170 -14.45 -4.69 34.62
C SER A 170 -15.87 -4.25 34.97
N ALA A 171 -16.02 -3.02 35.47
CA ALA A 171 -17.32 -2.37 35.62
C ALA A 171 -17.87 -1.88 34.27
N GLU A 172 -16.99 -1.68 33.29
CA GLU A 172 -17.36 -1.32 31.93
C GLU A 172 -18.02 -2.52 31.23
N LYS A 173 -19.11 -2.25 30.50
CA LYS A 173 -19.78 -3.23 29.66
C LYS A 173 -19.64 -2.84 28.20
N ARG A 174 -19.46 -3.82 27.32
CA ARG A 174 -19.11 -3.60 25.91
C ARG A 174 -20.08 -4.29 24.97
N ALA A 175 -20.24 -3.74 23.78
CA ALA A 175 -20.97 -4.43 22.71
C ALA A 175 -20.17 -5.64 22.22
N GLN A 176 -20.84 -6.66 21.67
CA GLN A 176 -20.19 -7.87 21.16
C GLN A 176 -19.03 -7.59 20.19
N THR A 177 -19.23 -6.63 19.26
CA THR A 177 -18.21 -6.24 18.28
C THR A 177 -16.99 -5.60 18.93
N GLU A 178 -17.19 -4.85 20.01
CA GLU A 178 -16.10 -4.21 20.77
C GLU A 178 -15.32 -5.24 21.58
N VAL A 179 -16.01 -6.22 22.19
CA VAL A 179 -15.36 -7.32 22.92
C VAL A 179 -14.41 -8.09 22.03
N ARG A 180 -14.87 -8.49 20.83
CA ARG A 180 -14.03 -9.22 19.89
C ARG A 180 -12.81 -8.41 19.51
N LYS A 181 -13.01 -7.12 19.19
CA LYS A 181 -11.93 -6.20 18.85
C LYS A 181 -10.90 -6.08 19.99
N THR A 182 -11.36 -5.83 21.21
CA THR A 182 -10.52 -5.74 22.42
C THR A 182 -9.75 -7.03 22.68
N LEU A 183 -10.37 -8.20 22.52
CA LEU A 183 -9.66 -9.46 22.67
C LEU A 183 -8.61 -9.64 21.58
N GLU A 184 -8.93 -9.37 20.32
CA GLU A 184 -7.96 -9.42 19.21
C GLU A 184 -6.76 -8.50 19.47
N GLU A 185 -6.99 -7.27 19.93
CA GLU A 185 -5.94 -6.31 20.33
C GLU A 185 -5.02 -6.90 21.42
N ILE A 186 -5.60 -7.47 22.48
CA ILE A 186 -4.84 -8.10 23.57
C ILE A 186 -4.04 -9.33 23.07
N VAL A 187 -4.63 -10.16 22.20
CA VAL A 187 -3.91 -11.31 21.63
C VAL A 187 -2.73 -10.85 20.78
N ILE A 188 -2.92 -9.81 19.96
CA ILE A 188 -1.87 -9.26 19.10
C ILE A 188 -0.72 -8.69 19.95
N GLU A 189 -1.01 -7.85 20.95
CA GLU A 189 0.01 -7.28 21.83
C GLU A 189 0.84 -8.37 22.53
N GLU A 190 0.18 -9.41 23.03
CA GLU A 190 0.87 -10.51 23.72
C GLU A 190 1.72 -11.33 22.74
N ALA A 191 1.16 -11.65 21.58
CA ALA A 191 1.87 -12.36 20.53
C ALA A 191 3.12 -11.57 20.08
N MET A 192 3.01 -10.24 19.97
CA MET A 192 4.15 -9.38 19.63
C MET A 192 5.25 -9.43 20.69
N LYS A 193 4.90 -9.38 21.98
CA LYS A 193 5.87 -9.54 23.08
C LYS A 193 6.57 -10.90 23.04
N GLU A 194 5.88 -11.97 22.66
CA GLU A 194 6.52 -13.28 22.45
C GLU A 194 7.47 -13.26 21.25
N CYS A 195 7.08 -12.64 20.14
CA CYS A 195 7.94 -12.52 18.97
C CYS A 195 9.19 -11.67 19.23
N GLU A 196 9.11 -10.63 20.06
CA GLU A 196 10.26 -9.81 20.48
C GLU A 196 11.31 -10.59 21.27
N LYS A 197 10.92 -11.68 21.95
CA LYS A 197 11.86 -12.56 22.65
C LYS A 197 12.68 -13.43 21.68
N LEU A 198 12.26 -13.55 20.43
CA LEU A 198 12.93 -14.35 19.39
C LEU A 198 13.92 -13.47 18.62
N GLU A 199 15.13 -13.99 18.37
CA GLU A 199 16.15 -13.26 17.63
C GLU A 199 16.19 -13.65 16.15
N GLY A 200 16.56 -12.71 15.29
CA GLY A 200 16.83 -12.96 13.87
C GLY A 200 15.62 -13.45 13.07
N ARG A 201 15.78 -14.54 12.32
CA ARG A 201 14.76 -15.05 11.38
C ARG A 201 13.49 -15.53 12.09
N GLU A 202 13.61 -16.09 13.29
CA GLU A 202 12.47 -16.64 14.04
C GLU A 202 11.52 -15.54 14.51
N GLY A 203 12.06 -14.41 15.00
CA GLY A 203 11.24 -13.25 15.37
C GLY A 203 10.49 -12.64 14.19
N VAL A 204 11.13 -12.54 13.02
CA VAL A 204 10.48 -12.06 11.80
C VAL A 204 9.36 -13.00 11.35
N LEU A 205 9.60 -14.32 11.34
CA LEU A 205 8.56 -15.30 11.00
C LEU A 205 7.38 -15.28 11.98
N CYS A 206 7.66 -15.07 13.27
CA CYS A 206 6.64 -14.91 14.30
C CYS A 206 5.76 -13.68 14.04
N LEU A 207 6.37 -12.51 13.78
CA LEU A 207 5.63 -11.29 13.46
C LEU A 207 4.79 -11.45 12.19
N LEU A 208 5.32 -12.10 11.16
CA LEU A 208 4.58 -12.34 9.93
C LEU A 208 3.37 -13.24 10.14
N GLU A 209 3.48 -14.22 11.02
CA GLU A 209 2.36 -15.08 11.36
C GLU A 209 1.24 -14.28 12.06
N ILE A 210 1.59 -13.35 12.96
CA ILE A 210 0.63 -12.42 13.56
C ILE A 210 -0.02 -11.59 12.45
N VAL A 211 0.77 -10.87 11.64
CA VAL A 211 0.27 -10.02 10.55
C VAL A 211 -0.66 -10.78 9.63
N ARG A 212 -0.27 -12.01 9.26
CA ARG A 212 -1.08 -12.89 8.41
C ARG A 212 -2.44 -13.18 9.03
N GLN A 213 -2.47 -13.56 10.30
CA GLN A 213 -3.68 -13.93 11.01
C GLN A 213 -4.64 -12.74 11.20
N TYR A 214 -4.11 -11.54 11.48
CA TYR A 214 -4.93 -10.37 11.80
C TYR A 214 -4.87 -9.20 10.80
N ARG A 215 -4.35 -9.38 9.57
CA ARG A 215 -4.26 -8.31 8.54
C ARG A 215 -5.56 -7.56 8.20
N HIS A 216 -6.70 -8.15 8.54
CA HIS A 216 -8.03 -7.58 8.34
C HIS A 216 -8.44 -6.63 9.47
N ASN A 217 -7.70 -6.62 10.57
CA ASN A 217 -7.86 -5.68 11.68
C ASN A 217 -7.16 -4.35 11.32
N GLU A 218 -7.94 -3.28 11.26
CA GLU A 218 -7.47 -1.95 10.85
C GLU A 218 -6.44 -1.36 11.84
N MET A 219 -6.65 -1.56 13.14
CA MET A 219 -5.70 -1.12 14.17
C MET A 219 -4.36 -1.81 14.01
N MET A 220 -4.39 -3.10 13.69
CA MET A 220 -3.18 -3.86 13.46
C MET A 220 -2.33 -3.28 12.34
N ARG A 221 -2.95 -2.77 11.26
CA ARG A 221 -2.19 -2.13 10.19
C ARG A 221 -1.38 -0.96 10.74
N GLU A 222 -2.01 -0.07 11.50
CA GLU A 222 -1.33 1.09 12.10
C GLU A 222 -0.24 0.68 13.09
N GLU A 223 -0.53 -0.28 13.97
CA GLU A 223 0.41 -0.72 15.00
C GLU A 223 1.61 -1.48 14.41
N ILE A 224 1.41 -2.29 13.36
CA ILE A 224 2.49 -2.92 12.60
C ILE A 224 3.37 -1.85 11.94
N TYR A 225 2.77 -0.82 11.35
CA TYR A 225 3.52 0.29 10.74
C TYR A 225 4.35 1.07 11.78
N ASN A 226 3.87 1.15 13.02
CA ASN A 226 4.58 1.82 14.12
C ASN A 226 5.66 0.92 14.75
N THR A 227 5.43 -0.39 14.86
CA THR A 227 6.28 -1.31 15.62
C THR A 227 7.47 -1.86 14.82
N SER A 228 7.39 -1.85 13.50
CA SER A 228 8.48 -2.27 12.61
C SER A 228 9.80 -1.50 12.83
N GLY A 229 9.74 -0.34 13.51
CA GLY A 229 10.88 0.48 13.86
C GLY A 229 11.68 0.92 12.63
N ASN A 230 12.98 1.15 12.82
CA ASN A 230 13.90 1.57 11.74
C ASN A 230 14.37 0.41 10.84
N SER A 231 13.83 -0.81 10.98
CA SER A 231 14.23 -1.94 10.14
C SER A 231 13.54 -1.85 8.78
N LEU A 232 14.30 -1.47 7.75
CA LEU A 232 13.79 -1.35 6.38
C LEU A 232 13.28 -2.70 5.85
N LEU A 233 14.02 -3.79 6.09
CA LEU A 233 13.61 -5.14 5.71
C LEU A 233 12.27 -5.52 6.35
N LEU A 234 12.13 -5.35 7.66
CA LEU A 234 10.91 -5.73 8.37
C LEU A 234 9.70 -4.93 7.83
N ASN A 235 9.86 -3.62 7.65
CA ASN A 235 8.84 -2.76 7.04
C ASN A 235 8.41 -3.23 5.64
N SER A 236 9.37 -3.50 4.76
CA SER A 236 9.10 -3.97 3.40
C SER A 236 8.35 -5.31 3.40
N VAL A 237 8.75 -6.26 4.26
CA VAL A 237 8.10 -7.58 4.37
C VAL A 237 6.68 -7.43 4.90
N LEU A 238 6.48 -6.69 5.99
CA LEU A 238 5.17 -6.51 6.62
C LEU A 238 4.19 -5.84 5.65
N ARG A 239 4.62 -4.78 4.95
CA ARG A 239 3.80 -4.10 3.94
C ARG A 239 3.48 -5.01 2.76
N ALA A 240 4.45 -5.80 2.30
CA ALA A 240 4.23 -6.78 1.23
C ALA A 240 3.20 -7.84 1.62
N VAL A 241 3.19 -8.32 2.87
CA VAL A 241 2.18 -9.27 3.36
C VAL A 241 0.80 -8.61 3.54
N LEU A 242 0.75 -7.41 4.12
CA LEU A 242 -0.49 -6.67 4.37
C LEU A 242 -1.22 -6.31 3.07
N GLU A 243 -0.47 -5.84 2.07
CA GLU A 243 -0.99 -5.43 0.76
C GLU A 243 -1.02 -6.57 -0.26
N GLN A 244 -0.53 -7.76 0.11
CA GLN A 244 -0.39 -8.94 -0.77
C GLN A 244 0.40 -8.64 -2.06
N ASP A 245 1.41 -7.77 -1.97
CA ASP A 245 2.17 -7.28 -3.11
C ASP A 245 3.68 -7.41 -2.88
N LEU A 246 4.31 -8.29 -3.67
CA LEU A 246 5.75 -8.54 -3.64
C LEU A 246 6.58 -7.33 -4.10
N MET A 247 5.98 -6.34 -4.76
CA MET A 247 6.69 -5.12 -5.17
C MET A 247 7.22 -4.32 -3.98
N TYR A 248 6.58 -4.41 -2.81
CA TYR A 248 7.08 -3.76 -1.59
C TYR A 248 8.42 -4.32 -1.10
N CYS A 249 8.81 -5.53 -1.49
CA CYS A 249 10.16 -6.03 -1.27
C CYS A 249 11.20 -5.31 -2.14
N SER A 250 10.81 -4.76 -3.29
CA SER A 250 11.73 -4.20 -4.29
C SER A 250 12.17 -2.77 -3.99
N ILE A 251 11.60 -2.13 -2.96
CA ILE A 251 11.88 -0.75 -2.61
C ILE A 251 13.04 -0.69 -1.59
N LYS A 252 14.20 -0.18 -2.04
CA LYS A 252 15.34 0.25 -1.19
C LYS A 252 16.09 -0.84 -0.39
N LEU A 253 15.79 -2.13 -0.56
CA LEU A 253 16.54 -3.19 0.11
C LEU A 253 17.84 -3.56 -0.63
N PRO A 254 18.95 -3.80 0.09
CA PRO A 254 20.11 -4.50 -0.46
C PRO A 254 19.73 -5.85 -1.05
N GLU A 255 20.45 -6.33 -2.07
CA GLU A 255 20.09 -7.55 -2.82
C GLU A 255 19.92 -8.80 -1.93
N ALA A 256 20.74 -8.95 -0.88
CA ALA A 256 20.62 -10.04 0.08
C ALA A 256 19.31 -9.97 0.89
N GLU A 257 18.89 -8.76 1.28
CA GLU A 257 17.65 -8.51 2.03
C GLU A 257 16.42 -8.63 1.12
N LEU A 258 16.53 -8.20 -0.14
CA LEU A 258 15.49 -8.37 -1.16
C LEU A 258 15.10 -9.84 -1.34
N SER A 259 16.10 -10.72 -1.45
CA SER A 259 15.87 -12.17 -1.56
C SER A 259 15.14 -12.73 -0.34
N LEU A 260 15.59 -12.35 0.86
CA LEU A 260 14.97 -12.77 2.11
C LEU A 260 13.54 -12.23 2.24
N CYS A 261 13.30 -10.98 1.85
CA CYS A 261 11.97 -10.39 1.88
C CYS A 261 10.98 -11.19 1.01
N ARG A 262 11.37 -11.46 -0.24
CA ARG A 262 10.55 -12.23 -1.17
C ARG A 262 10.27 -13.64 -0.66
N GLU A 263 11.27 -14.31 -0.10
CA GLU A 263 11.11 -15.64 0.51
C GLU A 263 10.07 -15.60 1.64
N LEU A 264 10.20 -14.67 2.58
CA LEU A 264 9.31 -14.55 3.74
C LEU A 264 7.86 -14.21 3.36
N VAL A 265 7.68 -13.26 2.44
CA VAL A 265 6.34 -12.89 1.94
C VAL A 265 5.71 -14.07 1.22
N LEU A 266 6.47 -14.75 0.37
CA LEU A 266 5.98 -15.90 -0.39
C LEU A 266 5.52 -17.03 0.53
N ILE A 267 6.33 -17.39 1.53
CA ILE A 267 5.96 -18.40 2.55
C ILE A 267 4.64 -18.02 3.22
N THR A 268 4.50 -16.75 3.61
CA THR A 268 3.33 -16.26 4.34
C THR A 268 2.06 -16.29 3.48
N LEU A 269 2.13 -15.79 2.24
CA LEU A 269 0.99 -15.78 1.32
C LEU A 269 0.61 -17.20 0.87
N ILE A 270 1.57 -18.11 0.74
CA ILE A 270 1.30 -19.52 0.48
C ILE A 270 0.49 -20.14 1.62
N LYS A 271 0.84 -19.88 2.89
CA LYS A 271 0.07 -20.39 4.03
C LYS A 271 -1.39 -19.93 3.97
N ASP A 272 -1.63 -18.66 3.65
CA ASP A 272 -2.99 -18.13 3.48
C ASP A 272 -3.79 -18.85 2.41
N CYS A 273 -3.13 -19.15 1.28
CA CYS A 273 -3.73 -19.90 0.20
C CYS A 273 -4.16 -21.31 0.63
N LYS A 274 -3.39 -21.95 1.53
CA LYS A 274 -3.75 -23.26 2.08
C LYS A 274 -5.01 -23.18 2.93
N GLU A 275 -5.07 -22.22 3.86
CA GLU A 275 -6.19 -22.11 4.79
C GLU A 275 -7.50 -21.71 4.10
N LYS A 276 -7.41 -20.86 3.07
CA LYS A 276 -8.58 -20.35 2.35
C LYS A 276 -9.02 -21.23 1.18
N SER A 277 -8.35 -22.35 0.88
CA SER A 277 -8.53 -23.11 -0.39
C SER A 277 -9.99 -23.48 -0.72
N ARG A 278 -10.85 -23.61 0.29
CA ARG A 278 -12.27 -23.96 0.13
C ARG A 278 -13.17 -22.82 -0.36
N HIS A 279 -12.74 -21.56 -0.27
CA HIS A 279 -13.59 -20.38 -0.49
C HIS A 279 -12.91 -19.24 -1.27
N LEU A 280 -11.89 -19.54 -2.10
CA LEU A 280 -11.20 -18.53 -2.90
C LEU A 280 -12.09 -18.02 -4.05
N THR A 281 -12.09 -16.71 -4.24
CA THR A 281 -12.52 -16.08 -5.50
C THR A 281 -11.61 -16.50 -6.66
N ASP A 282 -12.03 -16.25 -7.90
CA ASP A 282 -11.21 -16.56 -9.07
C ASP A 282 -9.85 -15.84 -9.02
N ASP A 283 -9.83 -14.57 -8.60
CA ASP A 283 -8.63 -13.75 -8.49
C ASP A 283 -7.70 -14.25 -7.36
N GLU A 284 -8.25 -14.58 -6.19
CA GLU A 284 -7.45 -15.12 -5.09
C GLU A 284 -6.89 -16.51 -5.45
N ARG A 285 -7.64 -17.35 -6.16
CA ARG A 285 -7.13 -18.64 -6.63
C ARG A 285 -5.97 -18.46 -7.61
N ASP A 286 -6.08 -17.50 -8.50
CA ASP A 286 -5.07 -17.19 -9.51
C ASP A 286 -3.79 -16.64 -8.86
N LEU A 287 -3.92 -15.80 -7.84
CA LEU A 287 -2.81 -15.37 -6.99
C LEU A 287 -2.17 -16.56 -6.25
N CYS A 288 -2.98 -17.47 -5.68
CA CYS A 288 -2.45 -18.64 -4.99
C CYS A 288 -1.66 -19.57 -5.92
N ILE A 289 -2.17 -19.82 -7.13
CA ILE A 289 -1.47 -20.60 -8.14
C ILE A 289 -0.15 -19.93 -8.51
N SER A 290 -0.13 -18.60 -8.66
CA SER A 290 1.09 -17.88 -9.04
C SER A 290 2.16 -17.94 -7.95
N LEU A 291 1.80 -17.80 -6.68
CA LEU A 291 2.73 -17.90 -5.55
C LEU A 291 3.36 -19.29 -5.47
N VAL A 292 2.57 -20.35 -5.61
CA VAL A 292 3.08 -21.74 -5.65
C VAL A 292 3.98 -21.95 -6.87
N ALA A 293 3.63 -21.38 -8.02
CA ALA A 293 4.45 -21.43 -9.23
C ALA A 293 5.82 -20.79 -9.01
N ILE A 294 5.87 -19.63 -8.33
CA ILE A 294 7.10 -18.90 -8.02
C ILE A 294 7.98 -19.71 -7.06
N ASP A 295 7.42 -20.22 -5.97
CA ASP A 295 8.14 -21.04 -4.98
C ASP A 295 8.77 -22.28 -5.63
N LYS A 296 7.97 -22.98 -6.44
CA LYS A 296 8.43 -24.18 -7.15
C LYS A 296 9.21 -23.89 -8.43
N LYS A 297 9.38 -22.61 -8.79
CA LYS A 297 10.00 -22.16 -10.04
C LYS A 297 9.40 -22.86 -11.26
N ASN A 298 8.09 -23.12 -11.23
CA ASN A 298 7.37 -23.95 -12.17
C ASN A 298 6.47 -23.13 -13.09
N VAL A 299 7.00 -22.77 -14.26
CA VAL A 299 6.31 -22.02 -15.31
C VAL A 299 4.96 -22.63 -15.70
N SER A 300 4.84 -23.96 -15.69
CA SER A 300 3.59 -24.63 -16.09
C SER A 300 2.42 -24.38 -15.12
N LEU A 301 2.70 -23.91 -13.90
CA LEU A 301 1.67 -23.48 -12.97
C LEU A 301 1.18 -22.06 -13.28
N CYS A 302 2.07 -21.14 -13.69
CA CYS A 302 1.65 -19.81 -14.16
C CYS A 302 0.68 -19.90 -15.35
N GLU A 303 0.88 -20.87 -16.25
CA GLU A 303 -0.03 -21.10 -17.40
C GLU A 303 -1.46 -21.49 -16.99
N LYS A 304 -1.70 -21.82 -15.73
CA LYS A 304 -3.03 -22.18 -15.20
C LYS A 304 -3.74 -20.99 -14.55
N VAL A 305 -3.05 -19.87 -14.37
CA VAL A 305 -3.63 -18.60 -13.93
C VAL A 305 -4.51 -18.06 -15.05
N LYS A 306 -5.77 -17.74 -14.76
CA LYS A 306 -6.74 -17.27 -15.76
C LYS A 306 -6.58 -15.78 -16.04
N ASP A 307 -6.39 -14.98 -14.99
CA ASP A 307 -6.11 -13.57 -15.11
C ASP A 307 -4.75 -13.34 -15.76
N ILE A 308 -4.75 -12.61 -16.88
CA ILE A 308 -3.57 -12.43 -17.71
C ILE A 308 -2.51 -11.57 -17.02
N SER A 309 -2.93 -10.59 -16.21
CA SER A 309 -2.02 -9.72 -15.47
C SER A 309 -1.27 -10.54 -14.41
N THR A 310 -2.00 -11.32 -13.61
CA THR A 310 -1.46 -12.23 -12.59
C THR A 310 -0.58 -13.32 -13.22
N LYS A 311 -0.99 -13.87 -14.38
CA LYS A 311 -0.18 -14.83 -15.14
C LYS A 311 1.15 -14.21 -15.57
N ASN A 312 1.11 -13.01 -16.13
CA ASN A 312 2.30 -12.30 -16.60
C ASN A 312 3.23 -11.94 -15.45
N ALA A 313 2.69 -11.48 -14.32
CA ALA A 313 3.44 -11.24 -13.09
C ALA A 313 4.11 -12.53 -12.58
N CYS A 314 3.38 -13.65 -12.57
CA CYS A 314 3.90 -14.97 -12.22
C CYS A 314 5.11 -15.36 -13.08
N LEU A 315 4.96 -15.26 -14.40
CA LEU A 315 6.03 -15.58 -15.36
C LEU A 315 7.24 -14.67 -15.17
N GLY A 316 7.02 -13.35 -15.01
CA GLY A 316 8.09 -12.39 -14.75
C GLY A 316 8.85 -12.68 -13.45
N ALA A 317 8.14 -13.01 -12.38
CA ALA A 317 8.74 -13.37 -11.10
C ALA A 317 9.56 -14.67 -11.19
N ILE A 318 9.07 -15.70 -11.91
CA ILE A 318 9.87 -16.93 -12.13
C ILE A 318 11.10 -16.62 -12.99
N ALA A 319 10.96 -15.84 -14.06
CA ALA A 319 12.08 -15.43 -14.91
C ALA A 319 13.17 -14.74 -14.07
N ASP A 320 12.75 -13.88 -13.14
CA ASP A 320 13.62 -13.17 -12.22
C ASP A 320 14.35 -14.15 -11.28
N VAL A 321 13.62 -15.00 -10.56
CA VAL A 321 14.18 -15.91 -9.55
C VAL A 321 15.02 -17.05 -10.17
N THR A 322 14.70 -17.46 -11.40
CA THR A 322 15.46 -18.50 -12.13
C THR A 322 16.55 -17.93 -13.01
N ASN A 323 16.58 -16.61 -13.18
CA ASN A 323 17.46 -15.93 -14.11
C ASN A 323 17.36 -16.51 -15.53
N ASN A 324 16.13 -16.74 -16.01
CA ASN A 324 15.85 -17.35 -17.31
C ASN A 324 15.04 -16.41 -18.22
N VAL A 325 15.73 -15.77 -19.16
CA VAL A 325 15.16 -14.81 -20.11
C VAL A 325 14.15 -15.43 -21.09
N GLU A 326 14.20 -16.73 -21.36
CA GLU A 326 13.23 -17.39 -22.24
C GLU A 326 11.82 -17.40 -21.63
N ILE A 327 11.71 -17.22 -20.32
CA ILE A 327 10.42 -17.08 -19.64
C ILE A 327 9.81 -15.69 -19.92
N CYS A 328 10.63 -14.64 -20.05
CA CYS A 328 10.14 -13.31 -20.45
C CYS A 328 9.48 -13.36 -21.84
N GLU A 329 9.94 -14.22 -22.75
CA GLU A 329 9.31 -14.40 -24.08
C GLU A 329 7.91 -15.02 -24.02
N LYS A 330 7.55 -15.66 -22.90
CA LYS A 330 6.22 -16.27 -22.70
C LYS A 330 5.20 -15.29 -22.13
N ILE A 331 5.63 -14.13 -21.65
CA ILE A 331 4.73 -13.11 -21.09
C ILE A 331 3.88 -12.54 -22.24
N GLU A 332 2.57 -12.66 -22.09
CA GLU A 332 1.62 -12.23 -23.11
C GLU A 332 1.54 -10.71 -23.16
N VAL A 333 1.58 -10.13 -24.35
CA VAL A 333 1.39 -8.69 -24.51
C VAL A 333 -0.09 -8.36 -24.37
N THR A 334 -0.44 -7.66 -23.30
CA THR A 334 -1.80 -7.21 -23.02
C THR A 334 -2.06 -5.88 -23.69
N TYR A 335 -3.10 -5.82 -24.52
CA TYR A 335 -3.60 -4.55 -25.08
C TYR A 335 -4.71 -4.05 -24.16
N GLU A 336 -4.36 -3.24 -23.17
CA GLU A 336 -5.39 -2.50 -22.44
C GLU A 336 -5.94 -1.41 -23.35
N THR A 337 -7.13 -1.66 -23.90
CA THR A 337 -7.84 -0.62 -24.63
C THR A 337 -8.35 0.38 -23.61
N TYR A 338 -7.60 1.46 -23.38
CA TYR A 338 -8.16 2.63 -22.72
C TYR A 338 -9.32 3.13 -23.57
N THR A 339 -10.53 3.02 -23.05
CA THR A 339 -11.60 3.89 -23.52
C THR A 339 -11.17 5.30 -23.15
N SER A 340 -10.89 6.14 -24.14
CA SER A 340 -10.61 7.55 -23.88
C SER A 340 -11.75 8.12 -23.01
N THR A 341 -11.46 9.14 -22.22
CA THR A 341 -12.45 9.88 -21.43
C THR A 341 -13.63 10.39 -22.27
N THR A 342 -13.48 10.44 -23.60
CA THR A 342 -14.54 10.79 -24.55
C THR A 342 -15.48 9.63 -24.94
N GLY A 343 -15.24 8.41 -24.46
CA GLY A 343 -16.03 7.22 -24.80
C GLY A 343 -15.85 6.73 -26.24
N GLU A 344 -14.93 7.34 -27.01
CA GLU A 344 -14.61 6.87 -28.36
C GLU A 344 -13.66 5.66 -28.26
N ARG A 345 -14.06 4.54 -28.86
CA ARG A 345 -13.17 3.40 -29.02
C ARG A 345 -12.00 3.80 -29.92
N VAL A 346 -10.84 4.08 -29.31
CA VAL A 346 -9.58 4.21 -30.04
C VAL A 346 -9.37 2.91 -30.80
N ARG A 347 -9.07 3.01 -32.11
CA ARG A 347 -8.82 1.81 -32.91
C ARG A 347 -7.58 1.13 -32.34
N PRO A 348 -7.53 -0.22 -32.29
CA PRO A 348 -6.36 -0.95 -31.78
C PRO A 348 -5.04 -0.56 -32.46
N GLU A 349 -5.12 -0.05 -33.69
CA GLU A 349 -3.98 0.44 -34.49
C GLU A 349 -3.38 1.75 -33.95
N ASP A 350 -4.17 2.54 -33.23
CA ASP A 350 -3.78 3.82 -32.61
C ASP A 350 -3.64 3.70 -31.08
N GLY A 351 -3.85 2.49 -30.53
CA GLY A 351 -3.81 2.22 -29.10
C GLY A 351 -2.37 2.03 -28.60
N TYR A 352 -2.08 2.61 -27.43
CA TYR A 352 -0.82 2.37 -26.74
C TYR A 352 -0.74 0.89 -26.33
N VAL A 353 0.28 0.18 -26.81
CA VAL A 353 0.50 -1.23 -26.44
C VAL A 353 1.24 -1.25 -25.11
N TYR A 354 0.57 -1.71 -24.05
CA TYR A 354 1.22 -1.88 -22.74
C TYR A 354 1.95 -3.23 -22.69
N THR A 355 3.23 -3.22 -23.02
CA THR A 355 4.16 -4.37 -22.86
C THR A 355 4.83 -4.41 -21.49
N TYR A 356 4.35 -3.64 -20.50
CA TYR A 356 5.08 -3.32 -19.27
C TYR A 356 5.64 -4.55 -18.54
N ALA A 357 4.83 -5.58 -18.26
CA ALA A 357 5.29 -6.77 -17.54
C ALA A 357 6.40 -7.53 -18.29
N ARG A 358 6.27 -7.65 -19.62
CA ARG A 358 7.24 -8.34 -20.47
C ARG A 358 8.54 -7.55 -20.55
N ASP A 359 8.41 -6.25 -20.78
CA ASP A 359 9.53 -5.35 -20.99
C ASP A 359 10.29 -5.10 -19.68
N ALA A 360 9.58 -5.02 -18.54
CA ALA A 360 10.18 -5.03 -17.20
C ALA A 360 10.94 -6.34 -16.92
N CYS A 361 10.44 -7.49 -17.38
CA CYS A 361 11.14 -8.77 -17.27
C CYS A 361 12.49 -8.74 -18.01
N PHE A 362 12.50 -8.32 -19.28
CA PHE A 362 13.73 -8.18 -20.05
C PHE A 362 14.69 -7.13 -19.47
N TYR A 363 14.16 -6.00 -19.04
CA TYR A 363 14.93 -4.93 -18.40
C TYR A 363 15.66 -5.42 -17.14
N ASN A 364 14.94 -6.08 -16.23
CA ASN A 364 15.51 -6.62 -15.00
C ASN A 364 16.55 -7.71 -15.29
N TYR A 365 16.26 -8.59 -16.26
CA TYR A 365 17.21 -9.60 -16.72
C TYR A 365 18.49 -8.96 -17.29
N ALA A 366 18.34 -7.94 -18.14
CA ALA A 366 19.46 -7.22 -18.74
C ALA A 366 20.39 -6.67 -17.64
N LEU A 367 19.85 -5.88 -16.72
CA LEU A 367 20.63 -5.25 -15.65
C LEU A 367 21.34 -6.26 -14.75
N ARG A 368 20.66 -7.33 -14.34
CA ARG A 368 21.26 -8.35 -13.45
C ARG A 368 22.38 -9.12 -14.12
N ASN A 369 22.23 -9.43 -15.41
CA ASN A 369 23.17 -10.29 -16.14
C ASN A 369 24.21 -9.52 -16.95
N ASP A 370 24.15 -8.19 -16.91
CA ASP A 370 24.97 -7.35 -17.76
C ASP A 370 24.76 -7.65 -19.27
N ASP A 371 23.55 -8.07 -19.64
CA ASP A 371 23.19 -8.50 -21.00
C ASP A 371 22.41 -7.41 -21.74
N ILE A 372 23.15 -6.49 -22.35
CA ILE A 372 22.59 -5.41 -23.16
C ILE A 372 21.74 -5.90 -24.35
N THR A 373 21.92 -7.15 -24.81
CA THR A 373 21.12 -7.66 -25.93
C THR A 373 19.68 -7.93 -25.52
N ALA A 374 19.40 -8.11 -24.23
CA ALA A 374 18.03 -8.18 -23.72
C ALA A 374 17.29 -6.84 -23.86
N CYS A 375 17.98 -5.69 -23.84
CA CYS A 375 17.35 -4.40 -24.14
C CYS A 375 16.79 -4.35 -25.57
N GLU A 376 17.38 -5.07 -26.54
CA GLU A 376 16.89 -5.11 -27.93
C GLU A 376 15.51 -5.81 -28.06
N LYS A 377 15.08 -6.55 -27.03
CA LYS A 377 13.78 -7.22 -26.98
C LYS A 377 12.67 -6.36 -26.37
N ILE A 378 13.02 -5.23 -25.76
CA ILE A 378 12.08 -4.27 -25.16
C ILE A 378 11.47 -3.38 -26.26
N ILE A 379 10.23 -2.92 -26.08
CA ILE A 379 9.53 -2.04 -27.03
C ILE A 379 9.25 -0.68 -26.36
N GLY A 380 9.20 0.39 -27.16
CA GLY A 380 8.87 1.74 -26.70
C GLY A 380 9.93 2.35 -25.79
N ASP A 381 9.54 3.35 -25.00
CA ASP A 381 10.45 4.21 -24.25
C ASP A 381 11.27 3.44 -23.18
N VAL A 382 10.76 2.31 -22.69
CA VAL A 382 11.47 1.45 -21.74
C VAL A 382 12.77 0.89 -22.34
N LYS A 383 12.80 0.69 -23.67
CA LYS A 383 14.00 0.24 -24.41
C LYS A 383 15.12 1.27 -24.32
N ASP A 384 14.76 2.54 -24.52
CA ASP A 384 15.67 3.66 -24.50
C ASP A 384 16.24 3.87 -23.10
N VAL A 385 15.39 3.75 -22.07
CA VAL A 385 15.83 3.75 -20.66
C VAL A 385 16.81 2.61 -20.37
N CYS A 386 16.55 1.40 -20.88
CA CYS A 386 17.46 0.25 -20.73
C CYS A 386 18.85 0.57 -21.30
N PHE A 387 18.93 1.06 -22.54
CA PHE A 387 20.19 1.42 -23.16
C PHE A 387 20.90 2.57 -22.47
N LEU A 388 20.17 3.61 -22.04
CA LEU A 388 20.72 4.74 -21.30
C LEU A 388 21.43 4.29 -20.03
N ILE A 389 20.80 3.42 -19.23
CA ILE A 389 21.38 2.93 -17.98
C ILE A 389 22.64 2.10 -18.25
N PHE A 390 22.62 1.25 -19.27
CA PHE A 390 23.80 0.50 -19.69
C PHE A 390 24.94 1.41 -20.14
N ALA A 391 24.65 2.40 -20.99
CA ALA A 391 25.64 3.35 -21.48
C ALA A 391 26.35 4.08 -20.35
N VAL A 392 25.58 4.65 -19.41
CA VAL A 392 26.11 5.40 -18.25
C VAL A 392 26.89 4.48 -17.30
N THR A 393 26.37 3.29 -17.01
CA THR A 393 27.03 2.33 -16.10
C THR A 393 28.33 1.80 -16.70
N LYS A 394 28.40 1.65 -18.03
CA LYS A 394 29.58 1.16 -18.75
C LYS A 394 30.54 2.23 -19.22
N ASP A 395 30.16 3.50 -19.11
CA ASP A 395 30.92 4.63 -19.67
C ASP A 395 31.19 4.42 -21.18
N ASP A 396 30.17 3.95 -21.92
CA ASP A 396 30.26 3.62 -23.35
C ASP A 396 29.22 4.39 -24.19
N ALA A 397 29.68 5.49 -24.78
CA ALA A 397 28.85 6.39 -25.57
C ALA A 397 28.31 5.75 -26.86
N SER A 398 28.91 4.65 -27.32
CA SER A 398 28.42 3.94 -28.51
C SER A 398 27.06 3.28 -28.26
N ILE A 399 26.70 3.04 -27.00
CA ILE A 399 25.38 2.53 -26.62
C ILE A 399 24.31 3.63 -26.76
N CYS A 400 24.66 4.90 -26.54
CA CYS A 400 23.72 6.02 -26.72
C CYS A 400 23.20 6.13 -28.16
N GLU A 401 23.94 5.62 -29.15
CA GLU A 401 23.49 5.57 -30.54
C GLU A 401 22.36 4.55 -30.78
N LYS A 402 22.10 3.65 -29.85
CA LYS A 402 20.99 2.67 -29.91
C LYS A 402 19.66 3.23 -29.37
N ILE A 403 19.67 4.43 -28.78
CA ILE A 403 18.50 5.09 -28.23
C ILE A 403 17.75 5.81 -29.36
N ASP A 404 16.44 5.57 -29.44
CA ASP A 404 15.58 6.11 -30.51
C ASP A 404 15.04 7.52 -30.15
N ASP A 405 14.67 7.77 -28.89
CA ASP A 405 14.24 9.09 -28.39
C ASP A 405 15.41 10.08 -28.25
N GLU A 406 15.30 11.23 -28.91
CA GLU A 406 16.37 12.24 -28.96
C GLU A 406 16.69 12.83 -27.58
N THR A 407 15.68 13.06 -26.73
CA THR A 407 15.88 13.59 -25.38
C THR A 407 16.69 12.60 -24.53
N SER A 408 16.29 11.33 -24.53
CA SER A 408 16.97 10.24 -23.83
C SER A 408 18.38 10.02 -24.38
N LYS A 409 18.56 10.15 -25.70
CA LYS A 409 19.87 10.05 -26.35
C LYS A 409 20.82 11.16 -25.91
N LEU A 410 20.35 12.41 -25.87
CA LEU A 410 21.12 13.54 -25.36
C LEU A 410 21.47 13.38 -23.88
N MET A 411 20.50 12.94 -23.06
CA MET A 411 20.77 12.61 -21.64
C MET A 411 21.83 11.53 -21.49
N CYS A 412 21.81 10.51 -22.35
CA CYS A 412 22.80 9.45 -22.37
C CYS A 412 24.21 9.98 -22.67
N PHE A 413 24.38 10.76 -23.76
CA PHE A 413 25.68 11.37 -24.08
C PHE A 413 26.16 12.31 -22.99
N ALA A 414 25.27 13.10 -22.40
CA ALA A 414 25.59 13.98 -21.29
C ALA A 414 26.11 13.20 -20.08
N GLY A 415 25.46 12.07 -19.75
CA GLY A 415 25.83 11.20 -18.64
C GLY A 415 27.17 10.50 -18.84
N VAL A 416 27.43 9.95 -20.03
CA VAL A 416 28.67 9.23 -20.36
C VAL A 416 29.85 10.17 -20.57
N GLU A 417 29.69 11.21 -21.40
CA GLU A 417 30.81 12.12 -21.68
C GLU A 417 31.04 13.15 -20.58
N HIS A 418 30.12 13.24 -19.61
CA HIS A 418 30.07 14.27 -18.57
C HIS A 418 30.14 15.70 -19.15
N ASP A 419 29.52 15.91 -20.31
CA ASP A 419 29.53 17.18 -21.03
C ASP A 419 28.15 17.83 -21.01
N LYS A 420 28.04 18.95 -20.28
CA LYS A 420 26.79 19.69 -20.13
C LYS A 420 26.25 20.24 -21.45
N LYS A 421 27.06 20.33 -22.52
CA LYS A 421 26.59 20.83 -23.82
C LYS A 421 25.39 20.02 -24.33
N TYR A 422 25.38 18.70 -24.10
CA TYR A 422 24.27 17.84 -24.50
C TYR A 422 23.00 18.14 -23.68
N CYS A 423 23.15 18.49 -22.40
CA CYS A 423 22.01 18.96 -21.60
C CYS A 423 21.45 20.29 -22.12
N GLU A 424 22.30 21.18 -22.64
CA GLU A 424 21.86 22.47 -23.18
C GLU A 424 21.01 22.32 -24.46
N GLU A 425 21.19 21.22 -25.20
CA GLU A 425 20.47 20.84 -26.42
C GLU A 425 19.10 20.17 -26.16
N ILE A 426 18.79 19.77 -24.92
CA ILE A 426 17.48 19.20 -24.57
C ILE A 426 16.40 20.30 -24.61
N ASP A 427 15.36 20.07 -25.42
CA ASP A 427 14.24 21.01 -25.59
C ASP A 427 13.29 21.03 -24.38
N GLU A 428 13.09 19.88 -23.75
CA GLU A 428 12.17 19.76 -22.63
C GLU A 428 12.80 20.27 -21.33
N TYR A 429 12.21 21.35 -20.78
CA TYR A 429 12.78 22.10 -19.66
C TYR A 429 13.10 21.22 -18.44
N VAL A 430 12.18 20.36 -18.03
CA VAL A 430 12.38 19.51 -16.84
C VAL A 430 13.57 18.56 -17.03
N TYR A 431 13.65 17.87 -18.17
CA TYR A 431 14.77 16.97 -18.46
C TYR A 431 16.10 17.71 -18.62
N LYS A 432 16.09 18.90 -19.22
CA LYS A 432 17.26 19.77 -19.31
C LYS A 432 17.81 20.12 -17.92
N ILE A 433 16.95 20.55 -17.00
CA ILE A 433 17.35 20.92 -15.64
C ILE A 433 17.87 19.70 -14.88
N ILE A 434 17.19 18.55 -14.97
CA ILE A 434 17.64 17.29 -14.35
C ILE A 434 19.01 16.86 -14.91
N CYS A 435 19.21 16.96 -16.23
CA CYS A 435 20.48 16.65 -16.89
C CYS A 435 21.60 17.57 -16.39
N LEU A 436 21.36 18.89 -16.37
CA LEU A 436 22.33 19.87 -15.89
C LEU A 436 22.71 19.61 -14.43
N ALA A 437 21.74 19.38 -13.55
CA ALA A 437 21.98 19.01 -12.16
C ALA A 437 22.85 17.76 -12.03
N THR A 438 22.50 16.70 -12.76
CA THR A 438 23.18 15.40 -12.69
C THR A 438 24.61 15.47 -13.24
N VAL A 439 24.84 16.14 -14.37
CA VAL A 439 26.17 16.22 -14.99
C VAL A 439 27.10 17.16 -14.24
N THR A 440 26.57 18.28 -13.73
CA THR A 440 27.38 19.28 -13.01
C THR A 440 27.50 18.99 -11.52
N GLN A 441 26.65 18.13 -10.97
CA GLN A 441 26.47 17.90 -9.53
C GLN A 441 26.09 19.18 -8.77
N ASP A 442 25.50 20.15 -9.47
CA ASP A 442 25.05 21.42 -8.92
C ASP A 442 23.56 21.32 -8.54
N LYS A 443 23.31 21.27 -7.23
CA LYS A 443 21.97 21.19 -6.65
C LYS A 443 21.11 22.42 -6.96
N ASP A 444 21.71 23.57 -7.32
CA ASP A 444 20.95 24.80 -7.57
C ASP A 444 20.04 24.64 -8.79
N TYR A 445 20.39 23.75 -9.74
CA TYR A 445 19.48 23.37 -10.81
C TYR A 445 18.23 22.65 -10.28
N CYS A 446 18.36 21.75 -9.30
CA CYS A 446 17.19 21.06 -8.74
C CYS A 446 16.23 22.02 -8.02
N LYS A 447 16.71 23.16 -7.50
CA LYS A 447 15.86 24.20 -6.89
C LYS A 447 14.90 24.86 -7.86
N GLU A 448 15.18 24.79 -9.16
CA GLU A 448 14.28 25.32 -10.20
C GLU A 448 13.07 24.40 -10.48
N LEU A 449 13.11 23.16 -9.98
CA LEU A 449 12.02 22.20 -10.07
C LEU A 449 11.12 22.29 -8.83
N ILE A 450 9.90 21.76 -8.92
CA ILE A 450 8.93 21.69 -7.82
C ILE A 450 8.39 20.27 -7.67
N GLY A 451 7.94 19.92 -6.46
CA GLY A 451 7.33 18.63 -6.17
C GLY A 451 8.22 17.42 -6.52
N GLU A 452 7.61 16.36 -7.05
CA GLU A 452 8.30 15.10 -7.37
C GLU A 452 9.49 15.25 -8.32
N ALA A 453 9.45 16.22 -9.24
CA ALA A 453 10.54 16.48 -10.17
C ALA A 453 11.81 16.96 -9.44
N ARG A 454 11.65 17.77 -8.38
CA ARG A 454 12.78 18.20 -7.54
C ARG A 454 13.38 17.00 -6.80
N TRP A 455 12.55 16.13 -6.24
CA TRP A 455 13.01 14.96 -5.49
C TRP A 455 13.75 13.96 -6.38
N SER A 456 13.19 13.67 -7.55
CA SER A 456 13.84 12.85 -8.58
C SER A 456 15.18 13.45 -9.03
N CYS A 457 15.30 14.78 -9.07
CA CYS A 457 16.55 15.47 -9.35
C CYS A 457 17.58 15.31 -8.22
N CYS A 458 17.19 15.59 -6.97
CA CYS A 458 18.07 15.45 -5.81
C CYS A 458 18.60 14.01 -5.66
N ASP A 459 17.75 13.00 -5.92
CA ASP A 459 18.13 11.59 -5.79
C ASP A 459 19.21 11.15 -6.78
N LYS A 460 19.31 11.82 -7.93
CA LYS A 460 20.32 11.58 -8.97
C LYS A 460 21.67 12.25 -8.69
N LEU A 461 21.77 13.07 -7.66
CA LEU A 461 23.05 13.63 -7.22
C LEU A 461 23.89 12.52 -6.58
N THR A 462 25.13 12.39 -7.03
CA THR A 462 26.11 11.39 -6.54
C THR A 462 27.08 11.97 -5.53
N ASP A 463 27.22 13.30 -5.47
CA ASP A 463 27.89 13.98 -4.39
C ASP A 463 26.97 14.00 -3.15
N GLU A 464 27.33 13.21 -2.13
CA GLU A 464 26.54 13.05 -0.90
C GLU A 464 26.20 14.39 -0.24
N LYS A 465 27.14 15.35 -0.27
CA LYS A 465 26.91 16.68 0.30
C LYS A 465 25.88 17.47 -0.52
N SER A 466 26.02 17.53 -1.84
CA SER A 466 25.02 18.17 -2.70
C SER A 466 23.65 17.50 -2.56
N LYS A 467 23.61 16.16 -2.41
CA LYS A 467 22.38 15.39 -2.21
C LYS A 467 21.71 15.72 -0.87
N GLU A 468 22.45 15.64 0.23
CA GLU A 468 21.96 15.96 1.58
C GLU A 468 21.42 17.40 1.63
N GLU A 469 22.19 18.38 1.16
CA GLU A 469 21.76 19.78 1.14
C GLU A 469 20.63 20.07 0.12
N CYS A 470 20.36 19.17 -0.82
CA CYS A 470 19.20 19.25 -1.74
C CYS A 470 17.94 18.67 -1.07
N LEU A 471 18.11 17.60 -0.30
CA LEU A 471 17.05 16.94 0.46
C LEU A 471 16.63 17.74 1.69
N GLU A 472 17.52 18.52 2.33
CA GLU A 472 17.16 19.43 3.42
C GLU A 472 16.10 20.48 2.99
N LEU A 473 16.04 20.82 1.70
CA LEU A 473 15.00 21.72 1.16
C LEU A 473 13.61 21.09 1.21
N ARG A 474 13.50 19.76 1.36
CA ARG A 474 12.24 19.06 1.57
C ARG A 474 11.65 19.43 2.91
N ASP A 475 12.47 19.40 3.96
CA ASP A 475 12.01 19.71 5.31
C ASP A 475 11.61 21.19 5.41
N GLU A 476 12.23 22.08 4.61
CA GLU A 476 11.79 23.47 4.46
C GLU A 476 10.43 23.57 3.75
N GLU A 477 10.20 22.85 2.64
CA GLU A 477 8.89 22.85 1.96
C GLU A 477 7.78 22.23 2.81
N GLU A 478 8.05 21.13 3.51
CA GLU A 478 7.10 20.51 4.44
C GLU A 478 6.77 21.47 5.59
N SER A 479 7.77 22.18 6.16
CA SER A 479 7.52 23.17 7.21
C SER A 479 6.72 24.39 6.73
N VAL A 480 6.92 24.82 5.47
CA VAL A 480 6.13 25.92 4.87
C VAL A 480 4.70 25.44 4.64
N GLN A 481 4.53 24.20 4.19
CA GLN A 481 3.21 23.60 4.00
C GLN A 481 2.47 23.46 5.34
N GLU A 482 3.13 23.02 6.42
CA GLU A 482 2.55 22.98 7.77
C GLU A 482 2.11 24.36 8.27
N VAL A 483 2.91 25.41 8.03
CA VAL A 483 2.56 26.79 8.43
C VAL A 483 1.42 27.35 7.57
N GLU A 484 1.39 27.04 6.27
CA GLU A 484 0.28 27.39 5.40
C GLU A 484 -0.99 26.67 5.87
N GLU A 485 -0.93 25.38 6.20
CA GLU A 485 -2.04 24.57 6.75
C GLU A 485 -2.52 25.10 8.11
N GLU A 486 -1.63 25.47 9.05
CA GLU A 486 -2.03 26.10 10.33
C GLU A 486 -2.73 27.44 10.12
N SER A 487 -2.24 28.26 9.18
CA SER A 487 -2.85 29.55 8.84
C SER A 487 -4.20 29.37 8.16
N GLU A 488 -4.35 28.33 7.33
CA GLU A 488 -5.63 27.95 6.72
C GLU A 488 -6.62 27.46 7.77
N GLN A 489 -6.18 26.65 8.74
CA GLN A 489 -7.02 26.21 9.85
C GLN A 489 -7.51 27.38 10.72
N GLU A 490 -6.68 28.40 10.95
CA GLU A 490 -7.08 29.62 11.66
C GLU A 490 -8.14 30.40 10.85
N LEU A 491 -7.95 30.55 9.53
CA LEU A 491 -8.92 31.19 8.65
C LEU A 491 -10.23 30.39 8.52
N ILE A 492 -10.17 29.05 8.55
CA ILE A 492 -11.35 28.16 8.60
C ILE A 492 -12.09 28.37 9.93
N ALA A 493 -11.38 28.41 11.06
CA ALA A 493 -11.96 28.60 12.38
C ALA A 493 -12.63 29.99 12.54
N GLU A 494 -12.09 31.00 11.88
CA GLU A 494 -12.66 32.35 11.80
C GLU A 494 -13.82 32.47 10.80
N GLY A 495 -14.06 31.43 9.99
CA GLY A 495 -15.08 31.40 8.94
C GLY A 495 -14.74 32.24 7.72
N GLU A 496 -13.45 32.60 7.55
CA GLU A 496 -12.94 33.33 6.40
C GLU A 496 -12.57 32.41 5.22
N LEU A 497 -12.28 31.14 5.50
CA LEU A 497 -12.05 30.08 4.51
C LEU A 497 -13.10 28.96 4.65
N VAL A 498 -13.40 28.28 3.55
CA VAL A 498 -14.30 27.12 3.55
C VAL A 498 -13.50 25.86 3.89
N ASP A 499 -13.97 25.10 4.88
CA ASP A 499 -13.37 23.81 5.24
C ASP A 499 -13.63 22.77 4.14
N CYS A 500 -12.65 22.59 3.26
CA CYS A 500 -12.73 21.67 2.13
C CYS A 500 -12.75 20.21 2.58
N GLU A 501 -12.18 19.88 3.74
CA GLU A 501 -12.23 18.54 4.31
C GLU A 501 -13.63 18.24 4.86
N ALA A 502 -14.29 19.21 5.50
CA ALA A 502 -15.70 19.09 5.87
C ALA A 502 -16.63 18.96 4.65
N LEU A 503 -16.37 19.70 3.56
CA LEU A 503 -17.12 19.55 2.30
C LEU A 503 -16.88 18.18 1.64
N TYR A 504 -15.64 17.69 1.65
CA TYR A 504 -15.27 16.36 1.17
C TYR A 504 -15.97 15.27 2.00
N ASP A 505 -15.98 15.40 3.32
CA ASP A 505 -16.66 14.47 4.23
C ASP A 505 -18.18 14.49 4.05
N GLU A 506 -18.77 15.66 3.84
CA GLU A 506 -20.20 15.77 3.52
C GLU A 506 -20.52 15.14 2.16
N CYS A 507 -19.66 15.34 1.16
CA CYS A 507 -19.74 14.68 -0.15
C CYS A 507 -19.66 13.16 -0.01
N LEU A 508 -18.65 12.64 0.70
CA LEU A 508 -18.45 11.21 0.95
C LEU A 508 -19.63 10.60 1.69
N LYS A 509 -20.17 11.30 2.70
CA LYS A 509 -21.35 10.87 3.44
C LYS A 509 -22.57 10.76 2.51
N GLY A 510 -22.74 11.71 1.59
CA GLY A 510 -23.73 11.67 0.52
C GLY A 510 -23.54 10.46 -0.41
N CYS A 511 -22.34 10.27 -0.96
CA CYS A 511 -22.01 9.14 -1.82
C CYS A 511 -22.22 7.78 -1.12
N LYS A 512 -21.83 7.64 0.15
CA LYS A 512 -22.06 6.42 0.96
C LYS A 512 -23.54 6.14 1.16
N ALA A 513 -24.36 7.17 1.39
CA ALA A 513 -25.81 7.01 1.52
C ALA A 513 -26.44 6.53 0.20
N ILE A 514 -26.07 7.14 -0.93
CA ILE A 514 -26.52 6.75 -2.27
C ILE A 514 -26.08 5.32 -2.59
N ALA A 515 -24.84 4.96 -2.25
CA ALA A 515 -24.30 3.62 -2.46
C ALA A 515 -25.08 2.54 -1.73
N LYS A 516 -25.45 2.81 -0.47
CA LYS A 516 -26.25 1.90 0.34
C LYS A 516 -27.62 1.68 -0.28
N GLU A 517 -28.25 2.71 -0.83
CA GLU A 517 -29.53 2.60 -1.54
C GLU A 517 -29.38 1.86 -2.89
N ALA A 518 -28.37 2.20 -3.70
CA ALA A 518 -28.09 1.52 -4.96
C ALA A 518 -27.80 0.01 -4.79
N LYS A 519 -27.10 -0.37 -3.72
CA LYS A 519 -26.83 -1.78 -3.36
C LYS A 519 -28.11 -2.54 -3.05
N LYS A 520 -29.08 -1.92 -2.34
CA LYS A 520 -30.40 -2.54 -2.08
C LYS A 520 -31.17 -2.81 -3.37
N LEU A 521 -30.89 -2.07 -4.44
CA LEU A 521 -31.53 -2.19 -5.76
C LEU A 521 -30.79 -3.13 -6.73
N GLY A 522 -29.73 -3.80 -6.28
CA GLY A 522 -28.93 -4.68 -7.14
C GLY A 522 -28.14 -3.92 -8.20
N TRP A 523 -27.79 -2.66 -7.95
CA TRP A 523 -26.91 -1.89 -8.83
C TRP A 523 -25.46 -2.31 -8.61
N LYS A 524 -24.72 -2.51 -9.71
CA LYS A 524 -23.28 -2.81 -9.66
C LYS A 524 -22.53 -1.58 -9.12
N ALA A 525 -21.43 -1.84 -8.42
CA ALA A 525 -20.62 -0.84 -7.71
C ALA A 525 -20.08 0.33 -8.56
N ALA A 526 -20.07 0.21 -9.90
CA ALA A 526 -19.52 1.23 -10.80
C ALA A 526 -20.16 2.63 -10.65
N ILE A 527 -21.48 2.71 -10.42
CA ILE A 527 -22.18 4.01 -10.21
C ILE A 527 -21.74 4.70 -8.90
N VAL A 528 -21.34 3.91 -7.91
CA VAL A 528 -20.86 4.38 -6.61
C VAL A 528 -19.38 4.77 -6.67
N PHE A 529 -18.62 4.06 -7.50
CA PHE A 529 -17.19 4.26 -7.69
C PHE A 529 -16.90 5.66 -8.27
N ASP A 530 -17.68 6.08 -9.27
CA ASP A 530 -17.55 7.42 -9.89
C ASP A 530 -17.87 8.57 -8.91
N CYS A 531 -18.77 8.35 -7.95
CA CYS A 531 -19.10 9.35 -6.93
C CYS A 531 -17.92 9.61 -5.99
N ARG A 532 -17.18 8.55 -5.63
CA ARG A 532 -16.06 8.62 -4.67
C ARG A 532 -14.78 9.17 -5.31
N GLU A 533 -14.37 8.59 -6.44
CA GLU A 533 -13.07 8.93 -7.07
C GLU A 533 -13.13 10.15 -7.97
N GLY A 534 -14.27 10.43 -8.60
CA GLY A 534 -14.43 11.60 -9.46
C GLY A 534 -14.90 12.83 -8.69
N LEU A 535 -16.02 12.73 -7.98
CA LEU A 535 -16.70 13.93 -7.44
C LEU A 535 -16.05 14.45 -6.17
N CYS A 536 -15.86 13.57 -5.18
CA CYS A 536 -15.31 14.00 -3.91
C CYS A 536 -13.79 14.20 -4.03
N SER A 537 -13.03 13.35 -4.73
CA SER A 537 -11.58 13.57 -4.86
C SER A 537 -11.23 14.88 -5.58
N ASN A 538 -12.01 15.34 -6.56
CA ASN A 538 -11.79 16.67 -7.17
C ASN A 538 -12.03 17.84 -6.18
N ALA A 539 -12.86 17.64 -5.16
CA ALA A 539 -13.04 18.60 -4.07
C ALA A 539 -11.87 18.59 -3.07
N ARG A 540 -11.13 17.47 -2.98
CA ARG A 540 -9.96 17.28 -2.10
C ARG A 540 -8.63 17.65 -2.75
N ASP A 541 -8.38 17.21 -3.98
CA ASP A 541 -7.05 17.19 -4.60
C ASP A 541 -6.71 18.43 -5.43
N SER A 542 -7.60 19.43 -5.48
CA SER A 542 -7.36 20.57 -6.36
C SER A 542 -6.84 21.78 -5.61
N LYS A 543 -5.73 22.33 -6.12
CA LYS A 543 -5.30 23.75 -6.01
C LYS A 543 -6.44 24.77 -6.22
N TYR A 544 -7.65 24.35 -6.61
CA TYR A 544 -8.81 25.20 -6.75
C TYR A 544 -9.59 25.40 -5.45
N CYS A 545 -9.44 24.56 -4.41
CA CYS A 545 -10.04 24.82 -3.09
C CYS A 545 -9.45 26.06 -2.40
N GLU A 546 -8.16 26.35 -2.65
CA GLU A 546 -7.49 27.62 -2.27
C GLU A 546 -8.17 28.87 -2.88
N ILE A 547 -8.94 28.69 -3.96
CA ILE A 547 -9.77 29.75 -4.53
C ILE A 547 -11.13 29.66 -3.86
N ALA A 548 -11.40 30.46 -2.83
CA ALA A 548 -12.68 30.52 -2.11
C ALA A 548 -13.93 30.54 -3.03
N GLY A 549 -13.79 31.02 -4.27
CA GLY A 549 -14.85 31.00 -5.28
C GLY A 549 -15.18 29.64 -5.91
N TYR A 550 -14.29 28.66 -5.86
CA TYR A 550 -14.51 27.32 -6.44
C TYR A 550 -15.39 26.47 -5.53
N ALA A 551 -15.11 26.44 -4.21
CA ALA A 551 -15.93 25.74 -3.22
C ALA A 551 -17.39 26.24 -3.21
N GLU A 552 -17.60 27.57 -3.22
CA GLU A 552 -18.94 28.19 -3.33
C GLU A 552 -19.70 27.77 -4.59
N CYS A 553 -18.98 27.44 -5.67
CA CYS A 553 -19.58 27.05 -6.95
C CYS A 553 -19.84 25.53 -7.03
N VAL A 554 -19.01 24.71 -6.38
CA VAL A 554 -19.10 23.25 -6.41
C VAL A 554 -20.23 22.72 -5.51
N GLU A 555 -20.46 23.33 -4.34
CA GLU A 555 -21.49 22.87 -3.39
C GLU A 555 -22.92 22.79 -4.01
N PRO A 556 -23.42 23.81 -4.75
CA PRO A 556 -24.70 23.72 -5.44
C PRO A 556 -24.77 22.59 -6.47
N LEU A 557 -23.66 22.29 -7.14
CA LEU A 557 -23.58 21.27 -8.18
C LEU A 557 -23.59 19.86 -7.59
N ILE A 558 -22.88 19.64 -6.48
CA ILE A 558 -22.96 18.39 -5.71
C ILE A 558 -24.40 18.18 -5.23
N LYS A 559 -25.06 19.22 -4.69
CA LYS A 559 -26.45 19.15 -4.26
C LYS A 559 -27.41 18.83 -5.43
N LYS A 560 -27.18 19.42 -6.61
CA LYS A 560 -27.95 19.15 -7.83
C LYS A 560 -27.77 17.72 -8.32
N TYR A 561 -26.53 17.21 -8.34
CA TYR A 561 -26.21 15.83 -8.70
C TYR A 561 -26.85 14.82 -7.75
N HIS A 562 -26.70 15.03 -6.43
CA HIS A 562 -27.35 14.21 -5.40
C HIS A 562 -28.88 14.26 -5.49
N SER A 563 -29.47 15.40 -5.87
CA SER A 563 -30.91 15.48 -6.15
C SER A 563 -31.30 14.64 -7.36
N CYS A 564 -30.57 14.79 -8.48
CA CYS A 564 -30.82 14.04 -9.72
C CYS A 564 -30.76 12.53 -9.48
N LEU A 565 -29.75 12.05 -8.74
CA LEU A 565 -29.64 10.63 -8.38
C LEU A 565 -30.77 10.15 -7.48
N ARG A 566 -31.21 10.95 -6.50
CA ARG A 566 -32.35 10.60 -5.64
C ARG A 566 -33.65 10.50 -6.43
N ASP A 567 -33.90 11.44 -7.32
CA ASP A 567 -35.10 11.46 -8.16
C ASP A 567 -35.09 10.27 -9.14
N CYS A 568 -33.94 9.98 -9.73
CA CYS A 568 -33.70 8.78 -10.53
C CYS A 568 -34.03 7.49 -9.75
N ILE A 569 -33.45 7.33 -8.55
CA ILE A 569 -33.68 6.15 -7.71
C ILE A 569 -35.16 6.02 -7.36
N ALA A 570 -35.84 7.15 -7.08
CA ALA A 570 -37.25 7.18 -6.78
C ALA A 570 -38.12 6.72 -7.97
N GLU A 571 -37.78 7.11 -9.21
CA GLU A 571 -38.48 6.63 -10.41
C GLU A 571 -38.18 5.17 -10.72
N TYR A 572 -36.91 4.75 -10.60
CA TYR A 572 -36.52 3.33 -10.75
C TYR A 572 -37.34 2.40 -9.83
N ASN A 573 -37.65 2.85 -8.61
CA ASN A 573 -38.45 2.10 -7.64
C ASN A 573 -39.94 2.03 -7.98
N LYS A 574 -40.48 2.96 -8.78
CA LYS A 574 -41.88 2.95 -9.22
C LYS A 574 -42.11 2.11 -10.47
N THR A 575 -41.05 1.86 -11.23
CA THR A 575 -41.10 1.08 -12.46
C THR A 575 -41.20 -0.41 -12.14
N ASP A 576 -42.11 -1.13 -12.79
CA ASP A 576 -42.21 -2.60 -12.68
C ASP A 576 -41.57 -3.32 -13.87
N SER A 577 -41.41 -2.65 -15.03
CA SER A 577 -40.82 -3.22 -16.23
C SER A 577 -39.29 -3.34 -16.13
N VAL A 578 -38.77 -4.51 -16.54
CA VAL A 578 -37.33 -4.79 -16.58
C VAL A 578 -36.64 -3.96 -17.66
N GLU A 579 -37.27 -3.76 -18.81
CA GLU A 579 -36.71 -2.94 -19.90
C GLU A 579 -36.67 -1.46 -19.50
N GLU A 580 -37.74 -0.92 -18.93
CA GLU A 580 -37.80 0.48 -18.48
C GLU A 580 -36.80 0.73 -17.34
N LYS A 581 -36.57 -0.25 -16.45
CA LYS A 581 -35.51 -0.17 -15.42
C LYS A 581 -34.12 -0.08 -16.02
N GLN A 582 -33.84 -0.80 -17.10
CA GLN A 582 -32.54 -0.75 -17.76
C GLN A 582 -32.35 0.59 -18.51
N GLU A 583 -33.40 1.11 -19.13
CA GLU A 583 -33.38 2.43 -19.77
C GLU A 583 -33.20 3.55 -18.74
N LEU A 584 -33.92 3.51 -17.61
CA LEU A 584 -33.74 4.43 -16.50
C LEU A 584 -32.32 4.37 -15.93
N ARG A 585 -31.76 3.17 -15.73
CA ARG A 585 -30.36 3.03 -15.29
C ARG A 585 -29.39 3.73 -16.24
N ASN A 586 -29.55 3.54 -17.56
CA ASN A 586 -28.69 4.17 -18.55
C ASN A 586 -28.88 5.70 -18.57
N TRP A 587 -30.11 6.16 -18.46
CA TRP A 587 -30.47 7.59 -18.41
C TRP A 587 -29.86 8.27 -17.17
N CYS A 588 -29.93 7.65 -16.00
CA CYS A 588 -29.36 8.22 -14.79
C CYS A 588 -27.84 8.33 -14.84
N ASN A 589 -27.17 7.38 -15.51
CA ASN A 589 -25.74 7.43 -15.73
C ASN A 589 -25.34 8.48 -16.76
N SER A 590 -26.14 8.72 -17.80
CA SER A 590 -25.80 9.69 -18.85
C SER A 590 -26.20 11.12 -18.50
N GLU A 591 -27.42 11.37 -18.03
CA GLU A 591 -27.93 12.74 -17.87
C GLU A 591 -27.46 13.39 -16.57
N CYS A 592 -27.58 12.71 -15.42
CA CYS A 592 -27.12 13.29 -14.15
C CYS A 592 -25.60 13.55 -14.17
N TYR A 593 -24.83 12.68 -14.83
CA TYR A 593 -23.37 12.81 -14.92
C TYR A 593 -22.91 13.86 -15.93
N CYS A 594 -23.49 13.87 -17.15
CA CYS A 594 -23.09 14.82 -18.20
C CYS A 594 -23.47 16.26 -17.86
N ASP A 595 -24.67 16.51 -17.30
CA ASP A 595 -25.09 17.85 -16.90
C ASP A 595 -24.17 18.43 -15.81
N TYR A 596 -23.74 17.57 -14.88
CA TYR A 596 -22.82 17.96 -13.82
C TYR A 596 -21.42 18.28 -14.35
N TYR A 597 -20.84 17.40 -15.18
CA TYR A 597 -19.51 17.61 -15.74
C TYR A 597 -19.42 18.86 -16.62
N ALA A 598 -20.46 19.11 -17.43
CA ALA A 598 -20.53 20.30 -18.26
C ALA A 598 -20.60 21.60 -17.43
N GLU A 599 -21.32 21.60 -16.31
CA GLU A 599 -21.45 22.77 -15.43
C GLU A 599 -20.20 23.00 -14.58
N ILE A 600 -19.55 21.95 -14.04
CA ILE A 600 -18.32 22.12 -13.25
C ILE A 600 -17.16 22.65 -14.10
N TYR A 601 -16.87 21.98 -15.22
CA TYR A 601 -15.71 22.33 -16.02
C TYR A 601 -15.92 23.64 -16.79
N GLY A 602 -17.18 23.99 -17.10
CA GLY A 602 -17.53 25.23 -17.78
C GLY A 602 -17.65 26.43 -16.85
N VAL A 603 -18.48 26.34 -15.81
CA VAL A 603 -18.93 27.51 -15.04
C VAL A 603 -18.03 27.78 -13.85
N CYS A 604 -17.75 26.77 -13.03
CA CYS A 604 -16.97 26.97 -11.80
C CYS A 604 -15.51 27.31 -12.06
N LYS A 605 -14.91 26.70 -13.09
CA LYS A 605 -13.53 27.02 -13.48
C LYS A 605 -13.39 28.48 -13.93
N LEU A 606 -14.33 28.99 -14.73
CA LEU A 606 -14.30 30.38 -15.22
C LEU A 606 -14.57 31.41 -14.12
N GLU A 607 -15.51 31.13 -13.21
CA GLU A 607 -15.82 32.03 -12.10
C GLU A 607 -14.72 32.08 -11.04
N ALA A 608 -14.12 30.94 -10.69
CA ALA A 608 -13.01 30.85 -9.75
C ALA A 608 -11.77 31.60 -10.28
N CYS A 609 -11.35 31.36 -11.53
CA CYS A 609 -10.23 32.09 -12.13
C CYS A 609 -10.49 33.60 -12.21
N SER A 610 -11.73 34.02 -12.50
CA SER A 610 -12.14 35.42 -12.52
C SER A 610 -12.08 36.09 -11.14
N LYS A 611 -12.56 35.42 -10.08
CA LYS A 611 -12.48 35.90 -8.69
C LYS A 611 -11.02 35.99 -8.23
N TYR A 612 -10.21 34.98 -8.53
CA TYR A 612 -8.77 34.96 -8.21
C TYR A 612 -8.01 36.12 -8.89
N CYS A 613 -8.22 36.34 -10.20
CA CYS A 613 -7.61 37.48 -10.90
C CYS A 613 -7.98 38.82 -10.22
N LYS A 614 -9.22 38.99 -9.77
CA LYS A 614 -9.67 40.22 -9.09
C LYS A 614 -9.02 40.41 -7.72
N GLN A 615 -8.92 39.34 -6.91
CA GLN A 615 -8.27 39.40 -5.61
C GLN A 615 -6.78 39.77 -5.72
N LYS A 616 -6.09 39.29 -6.75
CA LYS A 616 -4.68 39.65 -7.02
C LYS A 616 -4.51 41.03 -7.72
N GLY A 617 -5.58 41.82 -7.87
CA GLY A 617 -5.53 43.19 -8.39
C GLY A 617 -5.47 43.31 -9.92
N TYR A 618 -5.74 42.23 -10.65
CA TYR A 618 -5.82 42.26 -12.10
C TYR A 618 -7.17 42.84 -12.55
N THR A 619 -7.15 43.61 -13.64
CA THR A 619 -8.33 44.39 -14.08
C THR A 619 -9.21 43.66 -15.08
N GLU A 620 -8.71 42.60 -15.73
CA GLU A 620 -9.44 41.88 -16.77
C GLU A 620 -8.94 40.42 -16.90
N PHE A 621 -9.88 39.48 -17.02
CA PHE A 621 -9.67 38.07 -17.38
C PHE A 621 -10.23 37.85 -18.79
N ASN A 622 -9.45 37.26 -19.71
CA ASN A 622 -9.88 37.06 -21.09
C ASN A 622 -9.65 35.60 -21.52
N TRP A 623 -10.72 34.92 -21.90
CA TRP A 623 -10.69 33.55 -22.39
C TRP A 623 -10.72 33.54 -23.92
N LYS A 624 -9.59 33.23 -24.57
CA LYS A 624 -9.53 32.98 -26.02
C LYS A 624 -8.59 31.82 -26.33
N LYS A 625 -9.15 30.75 -26.91
CA LYS A 625 -8.41 29.63 -27.53
C LYS A 625 -7.36 28.96 -26.62
N GLY A 626 -7.76 28.55 -25.42
CA GLY A 626 -6.98 27.62 -24.60
C GLY A 626 -5.88 28.22 -23.73
N ASP A 627 -5.66 29.54 -23.78
CA ASP A 627 -4.73 30.23 -22.87
C ASP A 627 -5.51 31.11 -21.87
N GLU A 628 -5.17 30.99 -20.58
CA GLU A 628 -5.72 31.78 -19.48
C GLU A 628 -4.77 32.95 -19.15
N VAL A 629 -5.25 34.21 -19.20
CA VAL A 629 -4.41 35.40 -18.95
C VAL A 629 -5.12 36.43 -18.06
N CYS A 630 -4.56 36.75 -16.88
CA CYS A 630 -4.90 37.93 -16.09
C CYS A 630 -4.02 39.14 -16.51
N ARG A 631 -4.57 40.35 -16.69
CA ARG A 631 -3.79 41.57 -17.03
C ARG A 631 -3.83 42.65 -15.95
N GLY A 632 -2.67 43.26 -15.67
CA GLY A 632 -2.49 44.39 -14.72
C GLY A 632 -2.16 45.75 -15.38
N LYS A 633 -2.25 46.84 -14.61
CA LYS A 633 -2.14 48.25 -15.08
C LYS A 633 -0.72 48.73 -15.40
N GLU A 634 0.34 48.03 -15.00
CA GLU A 634 1.72 48.36 -15.37
C GLU A 634 2.22 47.42 -16.47
N ARG A 635 2.89 47.97 -17.50
CA ARG A 635 3.36 47.26 -18.70
C ARG A 635 4.53 46.30 -18.42
N LYS A 636 4.36 45.32 -17.53
CA LYS A 636 5.17 44.10 -17.50
C LYS A 636 4.23 42.91 -17.53
N VAL A 637 4.20 42.26 -18.68
CA VAL A 637 3.53 40.97 -18.88
C VAL A 637 4.41 39.94 -18.18
N TYR A 638 4.00 39.47 -17.00
CA TYR A 638 4.54 38.24 -16.42
C TYR A 638 3.76 37.08 -17.02
N TRP A 639 4.46 36.18 -17.71
CA TRP A 639 3.93 34.88 -18.08
C TRP A 639 4.05 33.96 -16.87
N SER A 640 3.07 33.98 -15.98
CA SER A 640 2.82 32.79 -15.16
C SER A 640 1.90 31.91 -16.00
N LYS A 641 2.45 30.95 -16.74
CA LYS A 641 1.63 29.87 -17.29
C LYS A 641 1.00 29.15 -16.10
N CYS A 642 -0.33 29.14 -16.03
CA CYS A 642 -1.00 27.99 -15.43
C CYS A 642 -0.74 26.82 -16.38
N GLU A 643 0.30 26.03 -16.14
CA GLU A 643 0.47 24.77 -16.85
C GLU A 643 -0.58 23.79 -16.32
N CYS A 644 -1.65 23.62 -17.08
CA CYS A 644 -2.51 22.45 -16.98
C CYS A 644 -2.34 21.69 -18.30
N SER A 645 -1.70 20.51 -18.23
CA SER A 645 -1.58 19.58 -19.35
C SER A 645 -2.97 19.14 -19.84
N LYS A 646 -3.04 18.86 -21.15
CA LYS A 646 -4.25 18.52 -21.90
C LYS A 646 -5.04 17.35 -21.33
#